data_AF-A0A7V6DPR3-F1
#
_entry.id   AF-A0A7V6DPR3-F1
#
_cell.length_a   1.000
_cell.length_b   1.000
_cell.length_c   1.000
_cell.angle_alpha   90.00
_cell.angle_beta   90.00
_cell.angle_gamma   90.00
#
_symmetry.space_group_name_H-M   'P 1'
#
loop_
_entity.id
_entity.type
_entity.pdbx_description
1 polymer ?
#
loop_
_entity_poly.entity_id
_entity_poly.type
_entity_poly.pdbx_seq_one_letter_code
_entity_poly.pdbx_strand_id
1 'polypeptide(L)'
;MLRVRPRSPRKTWWRPSSKRSKTKENNTISAEAGEGTLRPSSFLLLRQEVKGREQGCHESRPLLSSSFPKAIGMRLQLIVGFLLIVLLSSCAHSPREYPRTQPPAAQAKGEALFLQAEGYYRSHEYRRAWQAYAAYLQQNPQGPNATQARLREAELLGLLGDWQGSLNIYQDLLNRGVGGAAALQVRYGIGRAYFKLGRYQMATEVLESLTASELPEPLRFSTNALLTEIALKKGEMDRAFQRLRLASRDLPAGDKEWFDYLKTRLVEQATPAELQSMVNLYRDSALTAPMLLRLARLAQEGGRPEEADKWLQDLKERFPESKEAKASGNLLARGRPVVGCLLPLSGDYTEYGNRVKTGMELAAQETHLELVYRDCPNPAQAALMVQELSKDPHVVALLGPLTSADAKIAAEAAQAAGIPLIGLTQKQDLTAAGPDIFQAFLTPRLQVQALLHYTLGEQGLHRYAMLTPDSAYGHAMAKVFEDELVAQGGTLATQATYPADTQDFSQALGPLLTAWQSGSEGNPAFEALFIPDEAGTVAAIAAQVAKQPFAQVQILGSNLAQPKTGQTGVDQALNGILFPEAFFAGDPNPAVQRFIAAYRQRYGKNPDYLAAQGYMVVRLMAHVLAGQTPPTRAELPQKLITLHEVPDLPWFKGFSAERQAELALYILTIKDGQVQMAAPPAAVQP
;
A
#
# COMPACT_ATOMS: atom_id res chain seq x y z
N MET A 1 56.31 43.87 0.65
CA MET A 1 56.33 43.32 -0.72
C MET A 1 55.16 42.33 -0.79
N LEU A 2 54.12 42.41 -1.61
CA LEU A 2 53.71 43.22 -2.75
C LEU A 2 52.17 43.38 -2.66
N ARG A 3 51.71 44.62 -2.92
CA ARG A 3 50.32 45.03 -3.15
C ARG A 3 49.81 44.36 -4.45
N VAL A 4 48.51 44.25 -4.72
CA VAL A 4 47.71 45.31 -5.38
C VAL A 4 46.22 44.92 -5.36
N ARG A 5 45.39 45.95 -5.13
CA ARG A 5 43.92 45.98 -5.09
C ARG A 5 43.38 46.61 -6.41
N PRO A 6 42.07 46.85 -6.60
CA PRO A 6 41.25 46.39 -7.74
C PRO A 6 41.00 47.46 -8.83
N ARG A 7 40.26 47.10 -9.89
CA ARG A 7 39.66 48.05 -10.84
C ARG A 7 38.20 47.71 -11.18
N SER A 8 37.29 48.59 -10.79
CA SER A 8 36.22 49.13 -11.65
C SER A 8 36.60 50.61 -11.93
N PRO A 9 36.04 51.35 -12.94
CA PRO A 9 34.63 51.78 -12.94
C PRO A 9 33.99 52.15 -14.33
N ARG A 10 32.74 52.65 -14.25
CA ARG A 10 31.91 53.49 -15.19
C ARG A 10 30.89 52.71 -16.04
N LYS A 11 29.56 52.85 -15.87
CA LYS A 11 28.58 53.98 -15.95
C LYS A 11 28.53 54.71 -17.31
N THR A 12 27.45 54.50 -18.06
CA THR A 12 26.63 55.49 -18.84
C THR A 12 25.34 54.77 -19.31
N TRP A 13 24.16 55.07 -18.75
CA TRP A 13 23.13 56.02 -19.24
C TRP A 13 22.66 55.79 -20.69
N TRP A 14 21.40 55.39 -20.89
CA TRP A 14 20.47 55.91 -21.94
C TRP A 14 19.03 55.35 -21.76
N ARG A 15 18.11 56.27 -21.46
CA ARG A 15 16.65 56.32 -21.77
C ARG A 15 16.45 57.75 -22.31
N PRO A 16 15.48 58.08 -23.21
CA PRO A 16 14.06 57.97 -22.86
C PRO A 16 13.01 57.88 -24.01
N SER A 17 11.76 57.64 -23.58
CA SER A 17 10.46 58.02 -24.19
C SER A 17 10.02 57.26 -25.46
N SER A 18 8.74 56.91 -25.65
CA SER A 18 7.58 57.80 -25.55
C SER A 18 6.24 57.05 -25.39
N LYS A 19 5.28 57.84 -24.92
CA LYS A 19 3.86 57.58 -24.66
C LYS A 19 3.10 57.11 -25.91
N ARG A 20 2.07 56.28 -25.72
CA ARG A 20 0.74 56.52 -26.32
C ARG A 20 -0.36 55.89 -25.47
N SER A 21 -1.41 56.67 -25.30
CA SER A 21 -2.62 56.44 -24.53
C SER A 21 -3.79 56.05 -25.44
N LYS A 22 -4.92 55.73 -24.78
CA LYS A 22 -6.31 55.53 -25.27
C LYS A 22 -6.63 54.05 -25.55
N THR A 23 -7.76 53.49 -25.09
CA THR A 23 -9.04 54.11 -24.74
C THR A 23 -9.88 53.24 -23.81
N LYS A 24 -10.78 53.90 -23.08
CA LYS A 24 -11.89 53.36 -22.28
C LYS A 24 -12.83 52.50 -23.12
N GLU A 25 -13.49 51.53 -22.50
CA GLU A 25 -14.94 51.41 -22.59
C GLU A 25 -15.51 50.71 -21.33
N ASN A 26 -16.43 51.42 -20.69
CA ASN A 26 -17.31 50.93 -19.64
C ASN A 26 -18.43 50.10 -20.29
N ASN A 27 -18.94 49.08 -19.59
CA ASN A 27 -20.39 48.94 -19.40
C ASN A 27 -20.70 47.96 -18.27
N THR A 28 -21.25 48.51 -17.20
CA THR A 28 -22.18 47.87 -16.27
C THR A 28 -23.53 47.63 -16.96
N ILE A 29 -24.20 46.50 -16.67
CA ILE A 29 -25.65 46.39 -16.45
C ILE A 29 -25.95 45.06 -15.72
N SER A 30 -26.89 45.15 -14.80
CA SER A 30 -27.37 44.15 -13.84
C SER A 30 -28.39 43.15 -14.39
N ALA A 31 -28.49 42.00 -13.70
CA ALA A 31 -29.66 41.18 -13.36
C ALA A 31 -30.72 40.80 -14.42
N GLU A 32 -31.00 39.50 -14.60
CA GLU A 32 -32.22 38.81 -14.14
C GLU A 32 -32.31 37.35 -14.65
N ALA A 33 -33.17 36.57 -13.98
CA ALA A 33 -33.36 35.13 -14.05
C ALA A 33 -34.03 34.60 -15.32
N GLY A 34 -33.93 33.28 -15.55
CA GLY A 34 -34.75 32.57 -16.53
C GLY A 34 -34.42 31.08 -16.63
N GLU A 35 -35.34 30.24 -16.14
CA GLU A 35 -35.41 28.79 -16.34
C GLU A 35 -35.50 28.40 -17.83
N GLY A 36 -35.06 27.19 -18.18
CA GLY A 36 -35.42 26.59 -19.47
C GLY A 36 -34.49 25.49 -20.02
N THR A 37 -34.63 24.28 -19.48
CA THR A 37 -34.64 22.97 -20.18
C THR A 37 -33.75 22.72 -21.42
N LEU A 38 -32.91 21.66 -21.37
CA LEU A 38 -33.10 20.40 -22.12
C LEU A 38 -31.91 19.42 -21.88
N ARG A 39 -32.25 18.19 -21.47
CA ARG A 39 -31.39 16.99 -21.32
C ARG A 39 -31.08 16.36 -22.72
N PRO A 40 -30.58 15.10 -22.89
CA PRO A 40 -29.97 14.11 -21.97
C PRO A 40 -28.69 13.41 -22.55
N SER A 41 -27.98 12.56 -21.79
CA SER A 41 -28.00 11.10 -22.01
C SER A 41 -27.40 10.31 -20.84
N SER A 42 -28.23 9.35 -20.39
CA SER A 42 -28.16 8.41 -19.25
C SER A 42 -27.06 7.34 -19.37
N PHE A 43 -26.42 6.88 -18.30
CA PHE A 43 -26.87 6.01 -17.18
C PHE A 43 -27.13 4.53 -17.54
N LEU A 44 -26.24 3.69 -17.02
CA LEU A 44 -26.41 2.43 -16.27
C LEU A 44 -27.41 1.34 -16.72
N LEU A 45 -26.84 0.14 -16.80
CA LEU A 45 -27.48 -1.16 -16.94
C LEU A 45 -27.87 -1.75 -15.58
N LEU A 46 -29.14 -2.18 -15.48
CA LEU A 46 -29.61 -3.28 -14.63
C LEU A 46 -30.63 -4.04 -15.49
N ARG A 47 -30.44 -5.36 -15.68
CA ARG A 47 -31.39 -6.20 -16.40
C ARG A 47 -31.65 -7.49 -15.63
N GLN A 48 -32.88 -7.63 -15.16
CA GLN A 48 -33.52 -8.90 -14.85
C GLN A 48 -34.15 -9.49 -16.13
N GLU A 49 -34.30 -10.81 -16.10
CA GLU A 49 -34.92 -11.69 -17.07
C GLU A 49 -36.41 -11.40 -17.30
N VAL A 50 -36.95 -11.85 -18.45
CA VAL A 50 -37.99 -12.91 -18.56
C VAL A 50 -38.56 -12.98 -20.00
N LYS A 51 -38.53 -14.20 -20.54
CA LYS A 51 -39.42 -14.91 -21.50
C LYS A 51 -40.25 -14.12 -22.53
N GLY A 52 -40.08 -14.51 -23.81
CA GLY A 52 -40.99 -15.47 -24.44
C GLY A 52 -41.88 -14.99 -25.61
N ARG A 53 -41.82 -15.78 -26.72
CA ARG A 53 -42.85 -16.00 -27.77
C ARG A 53 -43.15 -14.83 -28.73
N GLU A 54 -43.43 -15.00 -30.02
CA GLU A 54 -43.47 -16.11 -30.98
C GLU A 54 -43.71 -15.51 -32.39
N GLN A 55 -43.42 -16.30 -33.44
CA GLN A 55 -44.01 -16.31 -34.79
C GLN A 55 -43.71 -15.19 -35.83
N GLY A 56 -43.44 -15.64 -37.07
CA GLY A 56 -43.70 -14.86 -38.28
C GLY A 56 -42.82 -15.20 -39.49
N CYS A 57 -43.24 -16.18 -40.30
CA CYS A 57 -42.62 -16.65 -41.55
C CYS A 57 -42.41 -15.58 -42.65
N HIS A 58 -41.42 -15.79 -43.53
CA HIS A 58 -41.67 -15.89 -44.99
C HIS A 58 -40.46 -16.47 -45.77
N GLU A 59 -40.82 -17.25 -46.78
CA GLU A 59 -40.00 -18.08 -47.68
C GLU A 59 -39.22 -17.28 -48.75
N SER A 60 -38.08 -17.82 -49.20
CA SER A 60 -37.81 -18.11 -50.64
C SER A 60 -36.49 -18.87 -50.85
N ARG A 61 -36.56 -19.96 -51.62
CA ARG A 61 -35.49 -20.89 -52.09
C ARG A 61 -35.01 -20.48 -53.52
N PRO A 62 -34.23 -21.30 -54.29
CA PRO A 62 -32.87 -21.84 -54.09
C PRO A 62 -32.02 -21.82 -55.41
N LEU A 63 -30.73 -22.21 -55.38
CA LEU A 63 -30.00 -22.90 -56.50
C LEU A 63 -28.85 -23.75 -55.90
N LEU A 64 -28.92 -25.10 -55.94
CA LEU A 64 -28.20 -26.04 -56.83
C LEU A 64 -26.65 -25.89 -56.78
N SER A 65 -25.83 -26.92 -56.51
CA SER A 65 -25.90 -28.33 -56.90
C SER A 65 -24.95 -29.20 -56.06
N SER A 66 -25.30 -30.47 -55.88
CA SER A 66 -24.45 -31.53 -55.33
C SER A 66 -24.43 -32.75 -56.27
N SER A 67 -23.28 -33.40 -56.35
CA SER A 67 -23.04 -34.63 -57.10
C SER A 67 -23.23 -35.86 -56.21
N PHE A 68 -24.07 -36.79 -56.67
CA PHE A 68 -24.37 -38.14 -56.14
C PHE A 68 -23.19 -39.14 -56.43
N PRO A 69 -23.11 -40.37 -55.84
CA PRO A 69 -24.17 -41.38 -55.92
C PRO A 69 -24.40 -42.34 -54.72
N LYS A 70 -25.55 -43.01 -54.87
CA LYS A 70 -26.24 -43.99 -54.04
C LYS A 70 -25.49 -45.31 -53.88
N ALA A 71 -25.49 -45.87 -52.66
CA ALA A 71 -25.57 -47.31 -52.44
C ALA A 71 -26.06 -47.62 -51.02
N ILE A 72 -26.81 -48.72 -50.89
CA ILE A 72 -27.16 -49.44 -49.64
C ILE A 72 -28.43 -48.92 -48.92
N GLY A 73 -29.55 -48.99 -49.63
CA GLY A 73 -30.84 -49.30 -49.00
C GLY A 73 -31.10 -50.80 -49.14
N MET A 74 -30.69 -51.62 -48.16
CA MET A 74 -31.24 -52.97 -47.90
C MET A 74 -30.61 -53.68 -46.68
N ARG A 75 -30.40 -53.00 -45.54
CA ARG A 75 -29.96 -53.70 -44.29
C ARG A 75 -30.60 -53.24 -42.98
N LEU A 76 -31.53 -52.29 -42.99
CA LEU A 76 -32.11 -51.75 -41.75
C LEU A 76 -33.49 -52.32 -41.37
N GLN A 77 -34.16 -53.05 -42.27
CA GLN A 77 -35.50 -53.61 -41.99
C GLN A 77 -35.50 -55.06 -41.45
N LEU A 78 -34.35 -55.75 -41.41
CA LEU A 78 -34.25 -57.10 -40.82
C LEU A 78 -33.78 -57.10 -39.36
N ILE A 79 -33.23 -55.98 -38.85
CA ILE A 79 -32.71 -55.90 -37.46
C ILE A 79 -33.81 -55.46 -36.48
N VAL A 80 -34.79 -54.67 -36.94
CA VAL A 80 -35.89 -54.19 -36.08
C VAL A 80 -36.96 -55.28 -35.85
N GLY A 81 -37.12 -56.23 -36.78
CA GLY A 81 -38.06 -57.34 -36.65
C GLY A 81 -37.60 -58.46 -35.70
N PHE A 82 -36.29 -58.67 -35.53
CA PHE A 82 -35.76 -59.73 -34.67
C PHE A 82 -35.75 -59.33 -33.18
N LEU A 83 -35.71 -58.02 -32.89
CA LEU A 83 -35.70 -57.49 -31.52
C LEU A 83 -37.09 -57.46 -30.85
N LEU A 84 -38.17 -57.62 -31.63
CA LEU A 84 -39.54 -57.61 -31.13
C LEU A 84 -40.13 -59.02 -30.87
N ILE A 85 -39.48 -60.07 -31.36
CA ILE A 85 -39.90 -61.48 -31.14
C ILE A 85 -39.21 -62.09 -29.89
N VAL A 86 -38.03 -61.58 -29.51
CA VAL A 86 -37.33 -62.02 -28.28
C VAL A 86 -37.99 -61.48 -27.01
N LEU A 87 -38.83 -60.44 -27.10
CA LEU A 87 -39.51 -59.84 -25.95
C LEU A 87 -40.89 -60.44 -25.59
N LEU A 88 -41.41 -61.41 -26.36
CA LEU A 88 -42.76 -61.97 -26.15
C LEU A 88 -42.83 -63.49 -25.98
N SER A 89 -41.71 -64.17 -25.72
CA SER A 89 -41.70 -65.63 -25.50
C SER A 89 -40.83 -66.06 -24.31
N SER A 90 -41.16 -65.54 -23.12
CA SER A 90 -40.71 -66.19 -21.89
C SER A 90 -41.76 -66.04 -20.78
N CYS A 91 -42.83 -66.80 -20.90
CA CYS A 91 -43.68 -67.12 -19.75
C CYS A 91 -42.88 -67.98 -18.76
N ALA A 92 -42.78 -67.47 -17.53
CA ALA A 92 -42.73 -68.20 -16.27
C ALA A 92 -41.71 -69.36 -16.13
N HIS A 93 -40.54 -69.02 -15.59
CA HIS A 93 -40.08 -69.73 -14.40
C HIS A 93 -39.99 -68.71 -13.28
N SER A 94 -40.81 -68.87 -12.26
CA SER A 94 -40.72 -68.09 -11.02
C SER A 94 -39.29 -68.20 -10.51
N PRO A 95 -38.51 -67.10 -10.43
CA PRO A 95 -37.28 -67.16 -9.66
C PRO A 95 -37.70 -67.51 -8.23
N ARG A 96 -37.13 -68.59 -7.67
CA ARG A 96 -37.17 -68.79 -6.22
C ARG A 96 -36.73 -67.46 -5.62
N GLU A 97 -37.60 -66.82 -4.84
CA GLU A 97 -37.21 -65.71 -3.99
C GLU A 97 -36.13 -66.26 -3.06
N TYR A 98 -34.86 -66.06 -3.43
CA TYR A 98 -33.85 -65.93 -2.41
C TYR A 98 -34.29 -64.74 -1.59
N PRO A 99 -34.55 -64.88 -0.29
CA PRO A 99 -34.89 -63.74 0.53
C PRO A 99 -33.76 -62.73 0.32
N ARG A 100 -34.07 -61.59 -0.31
CA ARG A 100 -33.24 -60.39 -0.16
C ARG A 100 -33.35 -60.08 1.31
N THR A 101 -32.40 -60.58 2.10
CA THR A 101 -32.22 -60.14 3.47
C THR A 101 -31.95 -58.64 3.36
N GLN A 102 -32.99 -57.83 3.57
CA GLN A 102 -32.81 -56.41 3.81
C GLN A 102 -31.78 -56.32 4.94
N PRO A 103 -30.70 -55.54 4.80
CA PRO A 103 -29.79 -55.33 5.92
C PRO A 103 -30.64 -54.92 7.13
N PRO A 104 -30.40 -55.49 8.33
CA PRO A 104 -31.20 -55.20 9.51
C PRO A 104 -31.41 -53.69 9.64
N ALA A 105 -32.61 -53.22 10.02
CA ALA A 105 -32.97 -51.79 9.99
C ALA A 105 -31.93 -50.86 10.68
N ALA A 106 -31.17 -51.39 11.65
CA ALA A 106 -30.02 -50.72 12.29
C ALA A 106 -28.85 -50.45 11.33
N GLN A 107 -28.51 -51.38 10.43
CA GLN A 107 -27.44 -51.24 9.45
C GLN A 107 -27.78 -50.18 8.37
N ALA A 108 -29.03 -50.17 7.88
CA ALA A 108 -29.51 -49.16 6.94
C ALA A 108 -29.53 -47.74 7.55
N LYS A 109 -29.89 -47.63 8.85
CA LYS A 109 -29.83 -46.37 9.59
C LYS A 109 -28.39 -45.89 9.83
N GLY A 110 -27.47 -46.80 10.14
CA GLY A 110 -26.04 -46.49 10.29
C GLY A 110 -25.41 -46.00 8.99
N GLU A 111 -25.76 -46.60 7.85
CA GLU A 111 -25.27 -46.18 6.54
C GLU A 111 -25.73 -44.75 6.16
N ALA A 112 -26.99 -44.41 6.44
CA ALA A 112 -27.51 -43.06 6.22
C ALA A 112 -26.76 -41.98 7.03
N LEU A 113 -26.46 -42.26 8.31
CA LEU A 113 -25.70 -41.35 9.18
C LEU A 113 -24.26 -41.15 8.68
N PHE A 114 -23.60 -42.22 8.23
CA PHE A 114 -22.25 -42.12 7.67
C PHE A 114 -22.22 -41.31 6.38
N LEU A 115 -23.17 -41.53 5.46
CA LEU A 115 -23.27 -40.78 4.20
C LEU A 115 -23.57 -39.29 4.45
N GLN A 116 -24.39 -38.98 5.46
CA GLN A 116 -24.64 -37.61 5.87
C GLN A 116 -23.35 -36.93 6.38
N ALA A 117 -22.56 -37.64 7.19
CA ALA A 117 -21.27 -37.14 7.68
C ALA A 117 -20.26 -36.89 6.55
N GLU A 118 -20.20 -37.79 5.56
CA GLU A 118 -19.40 -37.60 4.33
C GLU A 118 -19.87 -36.39 3.51
N GLY A 119 -21.18 -36.13 3.46
CA GLY A 119 -21.75 -34.93 2.85
C GLY A 119 -21.24 -33.65 3.50
N TYR A 120 -21.33 -33.54 4.83
CA TYR A 120 -20.79 -32.38 5.56
C TYR A 120 -19.27 -32.23 5.40
N TYR A 121 -18.53 -33.33 5.37
CA TYR A 121 -17.07 -33.32 5.19
C TYR A 121 -16.70 -32.75 3.80
N ARG A 122 -17.38 -33.18 2.73
CA ARG A 122 -17.15 -32.69 1.36
C ARG A 122 -17.55 -31.23 1.15
N SER A 123 -18.55 -30.76 1.91
CA SER A 123 -18.95 -29.35 1.92
C SER A 123 -18.07 -28.46 2.81
N HIS A 124 -16.97 -29.00 3.36
CA HIS A 124 -16.07 -28.32 4.29
C HIS A 124 -16.74 -27.82 5.59
N GLU A 125 -17.90 -28.39 5.97
CA GLU A 125 -18.61 -28.09 7.21
C GLU A 125 -18.03 -28.92 8.38
N TYR A 126 -16.74 -28.72 8.68
CA TYR A 126 -15.94 -29.62 9.52
C TYR A 126 -16.52 -29.90 10.91
N ARG A 127 -17.12 -28.90 11.57
CA ARG A 127 -17.74 -29.07 12.89
C ARG A 127 -18.98 -29.97 12.84
N ARG A 128 -19.83 -29.81 11.82
CA ARG A 128 -21.03 -30.63 11.61
C ARG A 128 -20.65 -32.04 11.17
N ALA A 129 -19.65 -32.17 10.30
CA ALA A 129 -19.09 -33.45 9.90
C ALA A 129 -18.58 -34.24 11.12
N TRP A 130 -17.82 -33.58 12.01
CA TRP A 130 -17.29 -34.21 13.21
C TRP A 130 -18.41 -34.71 14.14
N GLN A 131 -19.42 -33.88 14.40
CA GLN A 131 -20.59 -34.28 15.20
C GLN A 131 -21.34 -35.46 14.59
N ALA A 132 -21.50 -35.48 13.26
CA ALA A 132 -22.17 -36.56 12.55
C ALA A 132 -21.37 -37.88 12.60
N TYR A 133 -20.05 -37.84 12.45
CA TYR A 133 -19.20 -39.02 12.61
C TYR A 133 -19.20 -39.55 14.04
N ALA A 134 -19.15 -38.68 15.05
CA ALA A 134 -19.23 -39.07 16.46
C ALA A 134 -20.58 -39.76 16.76
N ALA A 135 -21.69 -39.21 16.24
CA ALA A 135 -23.02 -39.82 16.37
C ALA A 135 -23.11 -41.19 15.66
N TYR A 136 -22.50 -41.33 14.49
CA TYR A 136 -22.39 -42.62 13.79
C TYR A 136 -21.62 -43.64 14.65
N LEU A 137 -20.46 -43.26 15.18
CA LEU A 137 -19.60 -44.14 15.97
C LEU A 137 -20.22 -44.55 17.31
N GLN A 138 -21.03 -43.68 17.91
CA GLN A 138 -21.79 -44.00 19.12
C GLN A 138 -22.82 -45.10 18.87
N GLN A 139 -23.49 -45.07 17.72
CA GLN A 139 -24.53 -46.05 17.36
C GLN A 139 -23.96 -47.31 16.70
N ASN A 140 -22.83 -47.22 16.01
CA ASN A 140 -22.24 -48.29 15.20
C ASN A 140 -20.72 -48.44 15.44
N PRO A 141 -20.27 -48.68 16.68
CA PRO A 141 -18.84 -48.67 17.02
C PRO A 141 -18.03 -49.77 16.33
N GLN A 142 -18.67 -50.86 15.90
CA GLN A 142 -18.05 -51.97 15.15
C GLN A 142 -18.68 -52.14 13.76
N GLY A 143 -19.38 -51.10 13.27
CA GLY A 143 -20.03 -51.13 11.97
C GLY A 143 -19.06 -51.16 10.79
N PRO A 144 -19.54 -51.44 9.57
CA PRO A 144 -18.68 -51.59 8.38
C PRO A 144 -17.86 -50.35 8.03
N ASN A 145 -18.37 -49.15 8.37
CA ASN A 145 -17.66 -47.88 8.13
C ASN A 145 -16.97 -47.33 9.40
N ALA A 146 -16.91 -48.09 10.50
CA ALA A 146 -16.39 -47.60 11.78
C ALA A 146 -14.92 -47.19 11.70
N THR A 147 -14.08 -47.93 10.97
CA THR A 147 -12.66 -47.56 10.77
C THR A 147 -12.53 -46.26 9.99
N GLN A 148 -13.28 -46.12 8.90
CA GLN A 148 -13.27 -44.91 8.08
C GLN A 148 -13.82 -43.69 8.84
N ALA A 149 -14.89 -43.88 9.61
CA ALA A 149 -15.46 -42.83 10.45
C ALA A 149 -14.49 -42.36 11.53
N ARG A 150 -13.74 -43.27 12.18
CA ARG A 150 -12.68 -42.90 13.14
C ARG A 150 -11.51 -42.17 12.49
N LEU A 151 -11.11 -42.57 11.27
CA LEU A 151 -10.10 -41.85 10.50
C LEU A 151 -10.53 -40.40 10.22
N ARG A 152 -11.79 -40.22 9.80
CA ARG A 152 -12.39 -38.90 9.55
C ARG A 152 -12.51 -38.08 10.83
N GLU A 153 -12.91 -38.70 11.94
CA GLU A 153 -12.98 -38.06 13.24
C GLU A 153 -11.61 -37.54 13.69
N ALA A 154 -10.56 -38.37 13.60
CA ALA A 154 -9.19 -37.97 13.93
C ALA A 154 -8.71 -36.81 13.05
N GLU A 155 -8.97 -36.87 11.74
CA GLU A 155 -8.61 -35.81 10.80
C GLU A 155 -9.31 -34.48 11.13
N LEU A 156 -10.61 -34.53 11.40
CA LEU A 156 -11.46 -33.38 11.69
C LEU A 156 -11.10 -32.72 13.02
N LEU A 157 -10.80 -33.51 14.07
CA LEU A 157 -10.32 -32.95 15.34
C LEU A 157 -9.05 -32.13 15.12
N GLY A 158 -8.11 -32.63 14.31
CA GLY A 158 -6.92 -31.88 13.92
C GLY A 158 -7.26 -30.58 13.18
N LEU A 159 -8.13 -30.64 12.17
CA LEU A 159 -8.59 -29.45 11.43
C LEU A 159 -9.30 -28.42 12.32
N LEU A 160 -9.96 -28.86 13.38
CA LEU A 160 -10.62 -28.01 14.38
C LEU A 160 -9.66 -27.50 15.48
N GLY A 161 -8.37 -27.87 15.42
CA GLY A 161 -7.31 -27.41 16.31
C GLY A 161 -6.95 -28.37 17.45
N ASP A 162 -7.72 -29.45 17.65
CA ASP A 162 -7.43 -30.46 18.67
C ASP A 162 -6.48 -31.56 18.14
N TRP A 163 -5.21 -31.19 18.02
CA TRP A 163 -4.17 -32.11 17.53
C TRP A 163 -3.81 -33.21 18.53
N GLN A 164 -4.02 -33.00 19.83
CA GLN A 164 -3.78 -34.03 20.84
C GLN A 164 -4.89 -35.09 20.83
N GLY A 165 -6.15 -34.68 20.73
CA GLY A 165 -7.27 -35.60 20.51
C GLY A 165 -7.13 -36.38 19.20
N SER A 166 -6.77 -35.70 18.10
CA SER A 166 -6.45 -36.32 16.82
C SER A 166 -5.37 -37.41 16.93
N LEU A 167 -4.26 -37.10 17.59
CA LEU A 167 -3.15 -38.04 17.82
C LEU A 167 -3.61 -39.28 18.60
N ASN A 168 -4.40 -39.08 19.67
CA ASN A 168 -4.88 -40.18 20.50
C ASN A 168 -5.74 -41.17 19.68
N ILE A 169 -6.62 -40.66 18.82
CA ILE A 169 -7.46 -41.52 17.96
C ILE A 169 -6.60 -42.26 16.93
N TYR A 170 -5.65 -41.59 16.27
CA TYR A 170 -4.76 -42.27 15.33
C TYR A 170 -3.93 -43.38 16.01
N GLN A 171 -3.43 -43.16 17.23
CA GLN A 171 -2.70 -44.18 17.98
C GLN A 171 -3.60 -45.36 18.38
N ASP A 172 -4.84 -45.11 18.82
CA ASP A 172 -5.83 -46.16 19.09
C ASP A 172 -6.12 -47.00 17.83
N LEU A 173 -6.30 -46.35 16.67
CA LEU A 173 -6.48 -47.05 15.39
C LEU A 173 -5.27 -47.92 15.03
N LEU A 174 -4.06 -47.44 15.25
CA LEU A 174 -2.84 -48.22 15.00
C LEU A 174 -2.76 -49.44 15.93
N ASN A 175 -3.07 -49.27 17.21
CA ASN A 175 -3.07 -50.34 18.22
C ASN A 175 -4.13 -51.42 17.95
N ARG A 176 -5.24 -51.06 17.31
CA ARG A 176 -6.29 -52.01 16.87
C ARG A 176 -5.90 -52.83 15.64
N GLY A 177 -4.70 -52.62 15.07
CA GLY A 177 -4.19 -53.41 13.95
C GLY A 177 -4.82 -53.06 12.61
N VAL A 178 -5.21 -51.80 12.39
CA VAL A 178 -5.67 -51.34 11.07
C VAL A 178 -4.57 -51.58 10.03
N GLY A 179 -4.88 -52.36 8.99
CA GLY A 179 -3.94 -52.77 7.94
C GLY A 179 -4.12 -52.04 6.60
N GLY A 180 -3.22 -52.32 5.65
CA GLY A 180 -3.30 -51.84 4.27
C GLY A 180 -3.21 -50.31 4.13
N ALA A 181 -3.94 -49.75 3.15
CA ALA A 181 -3.92 -48.31 2.85
C ALA A 181 -4.34 -47.42 4.04
N ALA A 182 -5.25 -47.91 4.89
CA ALA A 182 -5.68 -47.20 6.09
C ALA A 182 -4.54 -47.06 7.11
N ALA A 183 -3.68 -48.07 7.26
CA ALA A 183 -2.51 -48.01 8.15
C ALA A 183 -1.53 -46.89 7.76
N LEU A 184 -1.34 -46.69 6.46
CA LEU A 184 -0.47 -45.65 5.91
C LEU A 184 -1.04 -44.25 6.21
N GLN A 185 -2.36 -44.08 6.05
CA GLN A 185 -3.05 -42.83 6.39
C GLN A 185 -2.99 -42.54 7.89
N VAL A 186 -3.14 -43.55 8.76
CA VAL A 186 -2.99 -43.41 10.21
C VAL A 186 -1.58 -42.90 10.55
N ARG A 187 -0.54 -43.54 10.02
CA ARG A 187 0.86 -43.15 10.29
C ARG A 187 1.18 -41.73 9.81
N TYR A 188 0.71 -41.35 8.61
CA TYR A 188 0.82 -39.98 8.14
C TYR A 188 0.08 -38.99 9.06
N GLY A 189 -1.13 -39.35 9.50
CA GLY A 189 -1.92 -38.58 10.47
C GLY A 189 -1.20 -38.36 11.80
N ILE A 190 -0.56 -39.40 12.35
CA ILE A 190 0.30 -39.32 13.54
C ILE A 190 1.45 -38.34 13.31
N GLY A 191 2.16 -38.46 12.18
CA GLY A 191 3.25 -37.55 11.83
C GLY A 191 2.81 -36.10 11.75
N ARG A 192 1.67 -35.83 11.10
CA ARG A 192 1.05 -34.50 11.02
C ARG A 192 0.63 -33.96 12.38
N ALA A 193 0.05 -34.79 13.24
CA ALA A 193 -0.34 -34.38 14.59
C ALA A 193 0.89 -34.04 15.45
N TYR A 194 1.94 -34.86 15.42
CA TYR A 194 3.20 -34.54 16.09
C TYR A 194 3.82 -33.24 15.60
N PHE A 195 3.81 -33.00 14.28
CA PHE A 195 4.29 -31.75 13.71
C PHE A 195 3.52 -30.54 14.25
N LYS A 196 2.19 -30.61 14.27
CA LYS A 196 1.33 -29.51 14.76
C LYS A 196 1.44 -29.29 16.27
N LEU A 197 1.82 -30.31 17.03
CA LEU A 197 2.15 -30.23 18.46
C LEU A 197 3.61 -29.76 18.72
N GLY A 198 4.38 -29.42 17.68
CA GLY A 198 5.78 -28.99 17.80
C GLY A 198 6.77 -30.12 18.08
N ARG A 199 6.35 -31.38 18.02
CA ARG A 199 7.20 -32.57 18.30
C ARG A 199 7.88 -33.07 17.03
N TYR A 200 8.77 -32.25 16.47
CA TYR A 200 9.36 -32.45 15.14
C TYR A 200 10.16 -33.76 14.99
N GLN A 201 10.87 -34.18 16.04
CA GLN A 201 11.65 -35.41 16.00
C GLN A 201 10.75 -36.64 15.84
N MET A 202 9.70 -36.74 16.67
CA MET A 202 8.71 -37.82 16.58
C MET A 202 7.96 -37.81 15.26
N ALA A 203 7.61 -36.61 14.76
CA ALA A 203 6.99 -36.47 13.44
C ALA A 203 7.88 -37.04 12.34
N THR A 204 9.18 -36.71 12.36
CA THR A 204 10.16 -37.19 11.38
C THR A 204 10.27 -38.71 11.42
N GLU A 205 10.47 -39.30 12.60
CA GLU A 205 10.63 -40.75 12.77
C GLU A 205 9.44 -41.54 12.21
N VAL A 206 8.21 -41.09 12.50
CA VAL A 206 7.00 -41.76 12.01
C VAL A 206 6.85 -41.58 10.50
N LEU A 207 7.09 -40.38 9.96
CA LEU A 207 6.94 -40.12 8.52
C LEU A 207 8.01 -40.81 7.69
N GLU A 208 9.25 -40.92 8.19
CA GLU A 208 10.35 -41.61 7.50
C GLU A 208 10.20 -43.14 7.55
N SER A 209 9.44 -43.68 8.51
CA SER A 209 9.06 -45.10 8.52
C SER A 209 8.14 -45.50 7.37
N LEU A 210 7.53 -44.53 6.66
CA LEU A 210 6.71 -44.78 5.49
C LEU A 210 7.62 -44.99 4.28
N THR A 211 7.65 -46.20 3.74
CA THR A 211 8.47 -46.49 2.56
C THR A 211 7.83 -45.93 1.29
N ALA A 212 8.63 -45.31 0.42
CA ALA A 212 8.13 -44.62 -0.77
C ALA A 212 7.41 -45.53 -1.78
N SER A 213 7.73 -46.83 -1.79
CA SER A 213 7.11 -47.85 -2.64
C SER A 213 5.71 -48.27 -2.18
N GLU A 214 5.37 -48.06 -0.91
CA GLU A 214 4.08 -48.47 -0.33
C GLU A 214 3.04 -47.34 -0.37
N LEU A 215 3.48 -46.09 -0.57
CA LEU A 215 2.60 -44.92 -0.54
C LEU A 215 1.90 -44.65 -1.88
N PRO A 216 0.57 -44.44 -1.89
CA PRO A 216 -0.12 -43.80 -3.00
C PRO A 216 0.48 -42.43 -3.31
N GLU A 217 0.49 -42.02 -4.59
CA GLU A 217 1.16 -40.78 -5.03
C GLU A 217 0.75 -39.53 -4.22
N PRO A 218 -0.54 -39.28 -3.93
CA PRO A 218 -0.94 -38.13 -3.11
C PRO A 218 -0.34 -38.17 -1.71
N LEU A 219 -0.26 -39.37 -1.10
CA LEU A 219 0.28 -39.53 0.24
C LEU A 219 1.81 -39.41 0.26
N ARG A 220 2.48 -39.86 -0.80
CA ARG A 220 3.92 -39.69 -1.00
C ARG A 220 4.29 -38.22 -1.19
N PHE A 221 3.49 -37.48 -1.95
CA PHE A 221 3.59 -36.02 -2.05
C PHE A 221 3.45 -35.38 -0.66
N SER A 222 2.34 -35.63 0.04
CA SER A 222 2.04 -34.99 1.33
C SER A 222 3.09 -35.31 2.39
N THR A 223 3.62 -36.53 2.40
CA THR A 223 4.69 -36.95 3.32
C THR A 223 5.98 -36.17 3.06
N ASN A 224 6.41 -36.05 1.81
CA ASN A 224 7.62 -35.29 1.46
C ASN A 224 7.44 -33.78 1.66
N ALA A 225 6.24 -33.22 1.38
CA ALA A 225 5.92 -31.83 1.66
C ALA A 225 5.97 -31.52 3.17
N LEU A 226 5.40 -32.39 4.00
CA LEU A 226 5.44 -32.24 5.45
C LEU A 226 6.87 -32.37 6.02
N LEU A 227 7.65 -33.33 5.52
CA LEU A 227 9.06 -33.48 5.89
C LEU A 227 9.90 -32.27 5.46
N THR A 228 9.56 -31.63 4.34
CA THR A 228 10.17 -30.35 3.93
C THR A 228 9.90 -29.26 4.97
N GLU A 229 8.64 -29.11 5.38
CA GLU A 229 8.25 -28.09 6.36
C GLU A 229 8.90 -28.33 7.73
N ILE A 230 8.97 -29.59 8.18
CA ILE A 230 9.69 -29.99 9.39
C ILE A 230 11.16 -29.60 9.30
N ALA A 231 11.83 -29.94 8.19
CA ALA A 231 13.24 -29.61 7.99
C ALA A 231 13.49 -28.09 8.01
N LEU A 232 12.63 -27.29 7.37
CA LEU A 232 12.68 -25.82 7.45
C LEU A 232 12.54 -25.31 8.89
N LYS A 233 11.62 -25.89 9.68
CA LYS A 233 11.44 -25.52 11.10
C LYS A 233 12.63 -25.87 11.98
N LYS A 234 13.40 -26.89 11.60
CA LYS A 234 14.63 -27.30 12.28
C LYS A 234 15.89 -26.59 11.76
N GLY A 235 15.77 -25.75 10.73
CA GLY A 235 16.93 -25.12 10.07
C GLY A 235 17.77 -26.10 9.24
N GLU A 236 17.23 -27.26 8.87
CA GLU A 236 17.93 -28.31 8.10
C GLU A 236 17.72 -28.08 6.59
N MET A 237 18.36 -27.05 6.01
CA MET A 237 18.10 -26.59 4.65
C MET A 237 18.32 -27.67 3.57
N ASP A 238 19.43 -28.41 3.65
CA ASP A 238 19.75 -29.49 2.70
C ASP A 238 18.66 -30.57 2.68
N ARG A 239 18.16 -30.94 3.86
CA ARG A 239 17.07 -31.92 3.99
C ARG A 239 15.77 -31.37 3.47
N ALA A 240 15.45 -30.10 3.74
CA ALA A 240 14.27 -29.44 3.20
C ALA A 240 14.28 -29.49 1.67
N PHE A 241 15.42 -29.18 1.04
CA PHE A 241 15.54 -29.23 -0.41
C PHE A 241 15.38 -30.66 -0.96
N GLN A 242 16.07 -31.63 -0.36
CA GLN A 242 15.95 -33.04 -0.77
C GLN A 242 14.51 -33.52 -0.75
N ARG A 243 13.77 -33.21 0.32
CA ARG A 243 12.37 -33.59 0.49
C ARG A 243 11.46 -32.84 -0.48
N LEU A 244 11.67 -31.54 -0.71
CA LEU A 244 10.87 -30.78 -1.66
C LEU A 244 11.05 -31.28 -3.10
N ARG A 245 12.28 -31.68 -3.47
CA ARG A 245 12.56 -32.30 -4.77
C ARG A 245 11.84 -33.65 -4.93
N LEU A 246 11.73 -34.43 -3.86
CA LEU A 246 10.93 -35.67 -3.89
C LEU A 246 9.44 -35.35 -4.05
N ALA A 247 8.92 -34.36 -3.30
CA ALA A 247 7.54 -33.91 -3.46
C ALA A 247 7.25 -33.40 -4.87
N SER A 248 8.20 -32.74 -5.55
CA SER A 248 7.98 -32.21 -6.90
C SER A 248 7.71 -33.31 -7.94
N ARG A 249 8.18 -34.54 -7.72
CA ARG A 249 7.93 -35.69 -8.62
C ARG A 249 6.47 -36.13 -8.60
N ASP A 250 5.83 -36.00 -7.44
CA ASP A 250 4.45 -36.43 -7.19
C ASP A 250 3.45 -35.26 -7.27
N LEU A 251 3.91 -34.08 -7.68
CA LEU A 251 3.10 -32.86 -7.79
C LEU A 251 1.82 -33.00 -8.63
N PRO A 252 1.78 -33.77 -9.75
CA PRO A 252 0.54 -33.95 -10.52
C PRO A 252 -0.61 -34.56 -9.71
N ALA A 253 -0.30 -35.35 -8.68
CA ALA A 253 -1.26 -35.96 -7.76
C ALA A 253 -1.32 -35.25 -6.40
N GLY A 254 -0.59 -34.13 -6.25
CA GLY A 254 -0.37 -33.41 -4.99
C GLY A 254 -1.04 -32.04 -4.94
N ASP A 255 -0.79 -31.34 -3.83
CA ASP A 255 -1.27 -29.98 -3.61
C ASP A 255 -0.28 -28.96 -4.18
N LYS A 256 -0.63 -28.39 -5.34
CA LYS A 256 0.22 -27.41 -6.01
C LYS A 256 0.43 -26.12 -5.21
N GLU A 257 -0.59 -25.65 -4.49
CA GLU A 257 -0.49 -24.41 -3.71
C GLU A 257 0.47 -24.60 -2.54
N TRP A 258 0.35 -25.73 -1.82
CA TRP A 258 1.26 -26.06 -0.73
C TRP A 258 2.70 -26.23 -1.23
N PHE A 259 2.90 -26.88 -2.37
CA PHE A 259 4.22 -27.00 -3.00
C PHE A 259 4.84 -25.63 -3.32
N ASP A 260 4.08 -24.75 -3.99
CA ASP A 260 4.53 -23.42 -4.36
C ASP A 260 4.85 -22.56 -3.12
N TYR A 261 4.08 -22.71 -2.04
CA TYR A 261 4.36 -22.09 -0.74
C TYR A 261 5.69 -22.56 -0.14
N LEU A 262 5.90 -23.88 -0.04
CA LEU A 262 7.13 -24.46 0.52
C LEU A 262 8.36 -24.08 -0.31
N LYS A 263 8.24 -24.11 -1.65
CA LYS A 263 9.27 -23.67 -2.58
C LYS A 263 9.68 -22.22 -2.33
N THR A 264 8.70 -21.32 -2.22
CA THR A 264 8.96 -19.90 -1.98
C THR A 264 9.66 -19.70 -0.63
N ARG A 265 9.15 -20.32 0.42
CA ARG A 265 9.74 -20.26 1.77
C ARG A 265 11.18 -20.75 1.79
N LEU A 266 11.47 -21.87 1.13
CA LEU A 266 12.80 -22.44 1.05
C LEU A 266 13.78 -21.48 0.37
N VAL A 267 13.41 -20.95 -0.80
CA VAL A 267 14.27 -20.04 -1.58
C VAL A 267 14.52 -18.72 -0.84
N GLU A 268 13.52 -18.18 -0.14
CA GLU A 268 13.66 -16.91 0.58
C GLU A 268 14.45 -17.02 1.89
N GLN A 269 14.44 -18.19 2.54
CA GLN A 269 15.15 -18.40 3.82
C GLN A 269 16.59 -18.86 3.65
N ALA A 270 16.95 -19.42 2.49
CA ALA A 270 18.30 -19.90 2.23
C ALA A 270 19.31 -18.75 2.07
N THR A 271 20.50 -18.94 2.62
CA THR A 271 21.64 -18.04 2.44
C THR A 271 22.18 -18.13 1.00
N PRO A 272 22.93 -17.12 0.52
CA PRO A 272 23.57 -17.19 -0.80
C PRO A 272 24.46 -18.43 -0.98
N ALA A 273 25.21 -18.82 0.05
CA ALA A 273 26.09 -19.99 0.01
C ALA A 273 25.30 -21.30 -0.10
N GLU A 274 24.20 -21.43 0.65
CA GLU A 274 23.31 -22.59 0.55
C GLU A 274 22.64 -22.65 -0.82
N LEU A 275 22.09 -21.54 -1.32
CA LEU A 275 21.50 -21.47 -2.66
C LEU A 275 22.50 -21.89 -3.74
N GLN A 276 23.74 -21.39 -3.67
CA GLN A 276 24.78 -21.74 -4.62
C GLN A 276 25.15 -23.24 -4.57
N SER A 277 25.27 -23.80 -3.36
CA SER A 277 25.48 -25.23 -3.16
C SER A 277 24.34 -26.06 -3.78
N MET A 278 23.09 -25.67 -3.53
CA MET A 278 21.91 -26.36 -4.06
C MET A 278 21.80 -26.25 -5.59
N VAL A 279 22.08 -25.08 -6.17
CA VAL A 279 22.10 -24.87 -7.63
C VAL A 279 23.09 -25.81 -8.33
N ASN A 280 24.23 -26.09 -7.68
CA ASN A 280 25.25 -27.00 -8.19
C ASN A 280 24.85 -28.48 -8.03
N LEU A 281 24.33 -28.84 -6.85
CA LEU A 281 23.94 -30.22 -6.54
C LEU A 281 22.71 -30.69 -7.34
N TYR A 282 21.82 -29.76 -7.72
CA TYR A 282 20.53 -30.08 -8.35
C TYR A 282 20.38 -29.38 -9.69
N ARG A 283 21.36 -29.59 -10.57
CA ARG A 283 21.52 -28.81 -11.79
C ARG A 283 20.26 -28.70 -12.66
N ASP A 284 19.56 -29.81 -12.88
CA ASP A 284 18.45 -29.87 -13.84
C ASP A 284 17.06 -29.94 -13.16
N SER A 285 16.98 -29.52 -11.89
CA SER A 285 15.70 -29.48 -11.18
C SER A 285 14.88 -28.24 -11.56
N ALA A 286 13.56 -28.41 -11.67
CA ALA A 286 12.62 -27.28 -11.79
C ALA A 286 12.68 -26.30 -10.60
N LEU A 287 13.27 -26.72 -9.47
CA LEU A 287 13.52 -25.87 -8.30
C LEU A 287 14.72 -24.94 -8.49
N THR A 288 15.54 -25.15 -9.53
CA THR A 288 16.80 -24.41 -9.70
C THR A 288 16.62 -23.06 -10.35
N ALA A 289 15.65 -22.90 -11.23
CA ALA A 289 15.29 -21.61 -11.82
C ALA A 289 14.98 -20.51 -10.77
N PRO A 290 14.11 -20.73 -9.76
CA PRO A 290 13.85 -19.72 -8.74
C PRO A 290 15.06 -19.43 -7.83
N MET A 291 15.93 -20.42 -7.59
CA MET A 291 17.18 -20.20 -6.84
C MET A 291 18.17 -19.32 -7.60
N LEU A 292 18.36 -19.56 -8.90
CA LEU A 292 19.22 -18.76 -9.77
C LEU A 292 18.73 -17.30 -9.83
N LEU A 293 17.42 -17.09 -9.97
CA LEU A 293 16.83 -15.76 -9.95
C LEU A 293 17.02 -15.07 -8.59
N ARG A 294 16.92 -15.81 -7.48
CA ARG A 294 17.16 -15.27 -6.13
C ARG A 294 18.63 -14.87 -5.95
N LEU A 295 19.58 -15.71 -6.37
CA LEU A 295 21.01 -15.39 -6.35
C LEU A 295 21.33 -14.13 -7.16
N ALA A 296 20.74 -14.00 -8.35
CA ALA A 296 20.90 -12.80 -9.16
C ALA A 296 20.41 -11.53 -8.44
N ARG A 297 19.23 -11.59 -7.80
CA ARG A 297 18.69 -10.46 -7.02
C ARG A 297 19.57 -10.11 -5.83
N LEU A 298 20.02 -11.10 -5.06
CA LEU A 298 20.92 -10.89 -3.93
C LEU A 298 22.27 -10.31 -4.35
N ALA A 299 22.78 -10.69 -5.53
CA ALA A 299 23.99 -10.09 -6.11
C ALA A 299 23.75 -8.62 -6.51
N GLN A 300 22.61 -8.32 -7.13
CA GLN A 300 22.24 -6.95 -7.52
C GLN A 300 22.01 -6.04 -6.31
N GLU A 301 21.27 -6.50 -5.30
CA GLU A 301 21.07 -5.81 -4.01
C GLU A 301 22.42 -5.53 -3.31
N GLY A 302 23.34 -6.49 -3.38
CA GLY A 302 24.70 -6.36 -2.84
C GLY A 302 25.67 -5.55 -3.72
N GLY A 303 25.21 -4.91 -4.80
CA GLY A 303 26.07 -4.09 -5.67
C GLY A 303 27.10 -4.88 -6.50
N ARG A 304 26.83 -6.16 -6.78
CA ARG A 304 27.70 -7.08 -7.56
C ARG A 304 27.03 -7.41 -8.92
N PRO A 305 27.00 -6.47 -9.88
CA PRO A 305 26.27 -6.64 -11.14
C PRO A 305 26.82 -7.78 -12.00
N GLU A 306 28.14 -7.95 -12.06
CA GLU A 306 28.78 -9.03 -12.83
C GLU A 306 28.36 -10.42 -12.34
N GLU A 307 28.20 -10.58 -11.03
CA GLU A 307 27.72 -11.83 -10.43
C GLU A 307 26.24 -12.03 -10.68
N ALA A 308 25.43 -10.97 -10.65
CA ALA A 308 24.02 -11.03 -11.01
C ALA A 308 23.85 -11.49 -12.48
N ASP A 309 24.59 -10.88 -13.40
CA ASP A 309 24.57 -11.22 -14.83
C ASP A 309 24.96 -12.68 -15.06
N LYS A 310 25.98 -13.18 -14.35
CA LYS A 310 26.37 -14.59 -14.39
C LYS A 310 25.21 -15.51 -14.01
N TRP A 311 24.50 -15.23 -12.91
CA TRP A 311 23.37 -16.05 -12.48
C TRP A 311 22.16 -15.96 -13.43
N LEU A 312 21.91 -14.79 -14.01
CA LEU A 312 20.85 -14.60 -15.01
C LEU A 312 21.15 -15.27 -16.34
N GLN A 313 22.41 -15.26 -16.76
CA GLN A 313 22.87 -16.00 -17.93
C GLN A 313 22.67 -17.51 -17.71
N ASP A 314 23.13 -18.03 -16.57
CA ASP A 314 22.96 -19.45 -16.21
C ASP A 314 21.47 -19.85 -16.15
N LEU A 315 20.61 -18.98 -15.64
CA LEU A 315 19.15 -19.15 -15.65
C LEU A 315 18.57 -19.26 -17.07
N LYS A 316 18.97 -18.35 -17.96
CA LYS A 316 18.47 -18.33 -19.36
C LYS A 316 18.96 -19.51 -20.16
N GLU A 317 20.22 -19.93 -19.95
CA GLU A 317 20.81 -21.06 -20.65
C GLU A 317 20.17 -22.39 -20.21
N ARG A 318 19.97 -22.58 -18.90
CA ARG A 318 19.45 -23.85 -18.35
C ARG A 318 17.94 -23.95 -18.36
N PHE A 319 17.23 -22.83 -18.23
CA PHE A 319 15.77 -22.81 -18.08
C PHE A 319 15.10 -21.73 -18.94
N PRO A 320 15.34 -21.71 -20.27
CA PRO A 320 14.88 -20.63 -21.15
C PRO A 320 13.35 -20.41 -21.12
N GLU A 321 12.57 -21.48 -20.94
CA GLU A 321 11.11 -21.40 -20.91
C GLU A 321 10.49 -21.14 -19.53
N SER A 322 11.32 -21.08 -18.49
CA SER A 322 10.84 -20.86 -17.11
C SER A 322 10.23 -19.47 -16.92
N LYS A 323 9.33 -19.36 -15.94
CA LYS A 323 8.73 -18.07 -15.56
C LYS A 323 9.81 -17.10 -15.08
N GLU A 324 10.82 -17.64 -14.40
CA GLU A 324 11.96 -16.93 -13.87
C GLU A 324 12.86 -16.37 -14.97
N ALA A 325 13.15 -17.16 -16.01
CA ALA A 325 13.91 -16.69 -17.17
C ALA A 325 13.14 -15.60 -17.93
N LYS A 326 11.82 -15.73 -18.08
CA LYS A 326 10.98 -14.67 -18.67
C LYS A 326 10.98 -13.40 -17.81
N ALA A 327 10.97 -13.53 -16.49
CA ALA A 327 11.06 -12.41 -15.55
C ALA A 327 12.46 -11.75 -15.52
N SER A 328 13.53 -12.49 -15.87
CA SER A 328 14.91 -11.97 -15.84
C SER A 328 15.17 -10.85 -16.85
N GLY A 329 14.38 -10.73 -17.91
CA GLY A 329 14.49 -9.64 -18.89
C GLY A 329 14.33 -8.25 -18.27
N ASN A 330 13.52 -8.15 -17.21
CA ASN A 330 13.31 -6.91 -16.46
C ASN A 330 14.48 -6.56 -15.52
N LEU A 331 15.27 -7.54 -15.09
CA LEU A 331 16.47 -7.32 -14.27
C LEU A 331 17.63 -6.76 -15.12
N LEU A 332 17.82 -7.30 -16.34
CA LEU A 332 18.93 -6.93 -17.23
C LEU A 332 18.75 -5.58 -17.95
N ALA A 333 17.50 -5.09 -18.07
CA ALA A 333 17.20 -3.83 -18.74
C ALA A 333 17.36 -2.58 -17.83
N ARG A 334 17.64 -2.76 -16.53
CA ARG A 334 17.53 -1.66 -15.56
C ARG A 334 18.87 -1.32 -14.93
N GLY A 335 19.46 -0.23 -15.43
CA GLY A 335 20.21 0.67 -14.55
C GLY A 335 19.32 1.15 -13.39
N ARG A 336 19.90 1.82 -12.39
CA ARG A 336 19.15 2.36 -11.25
C ARG A 336 17.97 3.20 -11.77
N PRO A 337 16.73 3.06 -11.23
CA PRO A 337 15.63 3.92 -11.64
C PRO A 337 16.01 5.39 -11.44
N VAL A 338 15.84 6.21 -12.48
CA VAL A 338 16.25 7.61 -12.46
C VAL A 338 15.05 8.49 -12.11
N VAL A 339 15.22 9.40 -11.17
CA VAL A 339 14.21 10.38 -10.76
C VAL A 339 14.75 11.79 -11.01
N GLY A 340 14.00 12.58 -11.76
CA GLY A 340 14.32 13.97 -12.02
C GLY A 340 13.96 14.84 -10.83
N CYS A 341 14.86 15.72 -10.41
CA CYS A 341 14.66 16.62 -9.27
C CYS A 341 14.71 18.08 -9.74
N LEU A 342 13.56 18.74 -9.77
CA LEU A 342 13.38 20.13 -10.17
C LEU A 342 13.48 21.02 -8.93
N LEU A 343 14.58 21.75 -8.74
CA LEU A 343 14.78 22.60 -7.56
C LEU A 343 15.31 23.98 -7.95
N PRO A 344 14.98 25.05 -7.20
CA PRO A 344 15.65 26.35 -7.39
C PRO A 344 17.07 26.27 -6.80
N LEU A 345 18.05 25.97 -7.64
CA LEU A 345 19.47 25.84 -7.28
C LEU A 345 20.27 27.11 -7.61
N SER A 346 19.64 28.08 -8.29
CA SER A 346 20.10 29.45 -8.45
C SER A 346 18.98 30.48 -8.21
N GLY A 347 19.34 31.76 -8.14
CA GLY A 347 18.39 32.86 -7.89
C GLY A 347 17.98 33.03 -6.42
N ASP A 348 16.87 33.74 -6.20
CA ASP A 348 16.46 34.20 -4.86
C ASP A 348 16.07 33.06 -3.91
N TYR A 349 15.67 31.90 -4.45
CA TYR A 349 15.22 30.73 -3.68
C TYR A 349 16.28 29.64 -3.51
N THR A 350 17.54 29.92 -3.88
CA THR A 350 18.67 28.96 -3.83
C THR A 350 18.86 28.29 -2.47
N GLU A 351 18.70 29.04 -1.38
CA GLU A 351 18.88 28.51 -0.03
C GLU A 351 17.86 27.40 0.27
N TYR A 352 16.60 27.61 -0.11
CA TYR A 352 15.52 26.65 0.11
C TYR A 352 15.70 25.40 -0.76
N GLY A 353 16.06 25.57 -2.03
CA GLY A 353 16.34 24.43 -2.93
C GLY A 353 17.51 23.58 -2.43
N ASN A 354 18.58 24.20 -1.92
CA ASN A 354 19.71 23.47 -1.35
C ASN A 354 19.34 22.70 -0.07
N ARG A 355 18.44 23.22 0.78
CA ARG A 355 17.94 22.51 1.97
C ARG A 355 17.13 21.26 1.61
N VAL A 356 16.30 21.33 0.57
CA VAL A 356 15.60 20.14 0.05
C VAL A 356 16.59 19.14 -0.54
N LYS A 357 17.56 19.63 -1.33
CA LYS A 357 18.58 18.82 -2.00
C LYS A 357 19.41 17.99 -1.01
N THR A 358 19.82 18.53 0.14
CA THR A 358 20.59 17.77 1.14
C THR A 358 19.80 16.60 1.72
N GLY A 359 18.50 16.76 1.92
CA GLY A 359 17.60 15.67 2.31
C GLY A 359 17.49 14.57 1.25
N MET A 360 17.28 14.99 -0.01
CA MET A 360 17.21 14.07 -1.16
C MET A 360 18.51 13.28 -1.34
N GLU A 361 19.66 13.93 -1.22
CA GLU A 361 20.97 13.29 -1.33
C GLU A 361 21.20 12.26 -0.24
N LEU A 362 20.84 12.55 1.00
CA LEU A 362 20.97 11.59 2.09
C LEU A 362 20.13 10.34 1.82
N ALA A 363 18.87 10.51 1.42
CA ALA A 363 17.99 9.39 1.07
C ALA A 363 18.49 8.60 -0.15
N ALA A 364 19.06 9.27 -1.15
CA ALA A 364 19.62 8.60 -2.33
C ALA A 364 20.78 7.67 -1.99
N GLN A 365 21.56 7.99 -0.95
CA GLN A 365 22.65 7.11 -0.49
C GLN A 365 22.17 5.84 0.21
N GLU A 366 20.97 5.90 0.79
CA GLU A 366 20.33 4.80 1.51
C GLU A 366 19.44 3.95 0.60
N THR A 367 19.34 4.29 -0.69
CA THR A 367 18.43 3.67 -1.65
C THR A 367 19.15 3.34 -2.96
N HIS A 368 18.48 2.59 -3.85
CA HIS A 368 18.99 2.28 -5.19
C HIS A 368 18.52 3.28 -6.27
N LEU A 369 18.05 4.46 -5.88
CA LEU A 369 17.60 5.49 -6.82
C LEU A 369 18.76 6.36 -7.30
N GLU A 370 18.72 6.71 -8.59
CA GLU A 370 19.57 7.74 -9.16
C GLU A 370 18.79 9.04 -9.27
N LEU A 371 19.37 10.14 -8.79
CA LEU A 371 18.73 11.46 -8.82
C LEU A 371 19.42 12.36 -9.85
N VAL A 372 18.62 12.93 -10.76
CA VAL A 372 19.10 13.88 -11.76
C VAL A 372 18.55 15.26 -11.44
N TYR A 373 19.39 16.16 -10.96
CA TYR A 373 18.99 17.51 -10.60
C TYR A 373 18.93 18.43 -11.82
N ARG A 374 17.90 19.29 -11.84
CA ARG A 374 17.76 20.41 -12.77
C ARG A 374 17.38 21.67 -12.01
N ASP A 375 18.03 22.76 -12.40
CA ASP A 375 17.79 24.08 -11.81
C ASP A 375 16.57 24.74 -12.45
N CYS A 376 15.62 25.15 -11.62
CA CYS A 376 14.38 25.80 -12.02
C CYS A 376 14.23 27.14 -11.29
N PRO A 377 14.98 28.20 -11.68
CA PRO A 377 14.93 29.49 -11.00
C PRO A 377 13.71 30.33 -11.40
N ASN A 378 12.95 29.91 -12.42
CA ASN A 378 11.74 30.59 -12.90
C ASN A 378 10.82 29.64 -13.70
N PRO A 379 9.56 30.04 -13.96
CA PRO A 379 8.57 29.12 -14.55
C PRO A 379 8.91 28.66 -15.97
N ALA A 380 9.58 29.51 -16.76
CA ALA A 380 9.99 29.15 -18.11
C ALA A 380 11.05 28.03 -18.10
N GLN A 381 12.03 28.12 -17.18
CA GLN A 381 13.01 27.05 -16.99
C GLN A 381 12.36 25.78 -16.46
N ALA A 382 11.40 25.88 -15.54
CA ALA A 382 10.67 24.72 -15.02
C ALA A 382 10.00 23.90 -16.15
N ALA A 383 9.31 24.55 -17.10
CA ALA A 383 8.74 23.88 -18.27
C ALA A 383 9.81 23.20 -19.14
N LEU A 384 10.92 23.89 -19.41
CA LEU A 384 12.01 23.37 -20.24
C LEU A 384 12.64 22.11 -19.63
N MET A 385 12.90 22.13 -18.32
CA MET A 385 13.52 21.00 -17.62
C MET A 385 12.59 19.78 -17.54
N VAL A 386 11.28 19.99 -17.41
CA VAL A 386 10.28 18.92 -17.52
C VAL A 386 10.33 18.28 -18.92
N GLN A 387 10.37 19.09 -19.98
CA GLN A 387 10.42 18.62 -21.37
C GLN A 387 11.75 17.92 -21.72
N GLU A 388 12.85 18.31 -21.08
CA GLU A 388 14.13 17.63 -21.23
C GLU A 388 14.09 16.25 -20.56
N LEU A 389 13.72 16.19 -19.28
CA LEU A 389 13.72 14.97 -18.49
C LEU A 389 12.66 13.97 -18.98
N SER A 390 11.53 14.43 -19.52
CA SER A 390 10.49 13.54 -20.06
C SER A 390 10.95 12.76 -21.31
N LYS A 391 11.93 13.27 -22.07
CA LYS A 391 12.48 12.61 -23.26
C LYS A 391 13.43 11.48 -22.93
N ASP A 392 14.03 11.49 -21.73
CA ASP A 392 14.90 10.41 -21.28
C ASP A 392 14.05 9.23 -20.80
N PRO A 393 14.04 8.06 -21.48
CA PRO A 393 13.22 6.92 -21.10
C PRO A 393 13.60 6.32 -19.72
N HIS A 394 14.77 6.66 -19.17
CA HIS A 394 15.21 6.18 -17.85
C HIS A 394 14.62 6.98 -16.68
N VAL A 395 14.17 8.23 -16.92
CA VAL A 395 13.55 9.07 -15.89
C VAL A 395 12.11 8.62 -15.65
N VAL A 396 11.79 8.08 -14.49
CA VAL A 396 10.46 7.49 -14.23
C VAL A 396 9.48 8.44 -13.55
N ALA A 397 9.98 9.49 -12.89
CA ALA A 397 9.18 10.49 -12.19
C ALA A 397 9.95 11.79 -11.98
N LEU A 398 9.23 12.86 -11.66
CA LEU A 398 9.77 14.17 -11.30
C LEU A 398 9.41 14.52 -9.84
N LEU A 399 10.38 15.06 -9.10
CA LEU A 399 10.22 15.60 -7.75
C LEU A 399 10.47 17.11 -7.78
N GLY A 400 9.53 17.88 -7.23
CA GLY A 400 9.52 19.34 -7.32
C GLY A 400 8.63 19.86 -8.44
N PRO A 401 8.60 21.19 -8.66
CA PRO A 401 9.44 22.21 -8.03
C PRO A 401 8.90 22.70 -6.67
N LEU A 402 9.62 23.66 -6.08
CA LEU A 402 9.40 24.18 -4.73
C LEU A 402 8.48 25.42 -4.71
N THR A 403 8.63 26.34 -5.66
CA THR A 403 7.86 27.59 -5.69
C THR A 403 6.48 27.39 -6.34
N SER A 404 5.48 28.15 -5.88
CA SER A 404 4.12 28.06 -6.41
C SER A 404 4.02 28.45 -7.89
N ALA A 405 4.85 29.39 -8.34
CA ALA A 405 4.86 29.85 -9.73
C ALA A 405 5.42 28.78 -10.68
N ASP A 406 6.54 28.15 -10.30
CA ASP A 406 7.18 27.11 -11.10
C ASP A 406 6.32 25.84 -11.12
N ALA A 407 5.71 25.49 -9.98
CA ALA A 407 4.95 24.25 -9.84
C ALA A 407 3.75 24.17 -10.75
N LYS A 408 3.00 25.28 -10.92
CA LYS A 408 1.87 25.32 -11.85
C LYS A 408 2.32 24.94 -13.27
N ILE A 409 3.36 25.61 -13.76
CA ILE A 409 3.86 25.43 -15.13
C ILE A 409 4.50 24.05 -15.30
N ALA A 410 5.25 23.57 -14.31
CA ALA A 410 5.85 22.24 -14.34
C ALA A 410 4.81 21.13 -14.34
N ALA A 411 3.73 21.27 -13.55
CA ALA A 411 2.66 20.28 -13.49
C ALA A 411 1.90 20.18 -14.82
N GLU A 412 1.54 21.31 -15.43
CA GLU A 412 0.90 21.35 -16.76
C GLU A 412 1.80 20.68 -17.81
N ALA A 413 3.10 20.98 -17.80
CA ALA A 413 4.07 20.38 -18.72
C ALA A 413 4.28 18.86 -18.49
N ALA A 414 4.32 18.42 -17.22
CA ALA A 414 4.54 17.03 -16.85
C ALA A 414 3.34 16.17 -17.23
N GLN A 415 2.13 16.68 -16.98
CA GLN A 415 0.89 16.04 -17.40
C GLN A 415 0.81 15.90 -18.92
N ALA A 416 1.16 16.95 -19.67
CA ALA A 416 1.18 16.89 -21.13
C ALA A 416 2.22 15.89 -21.67
N ALA A 417 3.32 15.68 -20.95
CA ALA A 417 4.38 14.74 -21.32
C ALA A 417 4.16 13.30 -20.79
N GLY A 418 3.11 13.05 -20.01
CA GLY A 418 2.82 11.74 -19.42
C GLY A 418 3.91 11.26 -18.45
N ILE A 419 4.55 12.17 -17.73
CA ILE A 419 5.52 11.86 -16.68
C ILE A 419 4.95 12.26 -15.30
N PRO A 420 4.88 11.32 -14.33
CA PRO A 420 4.40 11.63 -12.99
C PRO A 420 5.26 12.70 -12.31
N LEU A 421 4.60 13.64 -11.62
CA LEU A 421 5.25 14.72 -10.88
C LEU A 421 4.72 14.80 -9.45
N ILE A 422 5.61 14.81 -8.48
CA ILE A 422 5.31 15.10 -7.07
C ILE A 422 5.81 16.51 -6.76
N GLY A 423 4.89 17.47 -6.71
CA GLY A 423 5.20 18.86 -6.37
C GLY A 423 5.59 19.01 -4.90
N LEU A 424 6.63 19.81 -4.65
CA LEU A 424 7.14 20.10 -3.30
C LEU A 424 6.77 21.53 -2.92
N THR A 425 5.52 21.93 -3.11
CA THR A 425 5.08 23.31 -2.97
C THR A 425 3.76 23.44 -2.21
N GLN A 426 3.45 24.63 -1.71
CA GLN A 426 2.16 24.97 -1.08
C GLN A 426 1.08 25.38 -2.08
N LYS A 427 1.35 25.35 -3.40
CA LYS A 427 0.38 25.76 -4.44
C LYS A 427 -0.95 25.01 -4.27
N GLN A 428 -2.03 25.76 -4.02
CA GLN A 428 -3.39 25.22 -4.02
C GLN A 428 -3.76 24.69 -5.42
N ASP A 429 -4.59 23.65 -5.48
CA ASP A 429 -5.10 23.06 -6.73
C ASP A 429 -4.03 22.58 -7.71
N LEU A 430 -2.81 22.28 -7.23
CA LEU A 430 -1.74 21.79 -8.10
C LEU A 430 -2.15 20.51 -8.83
N THR A 431 -2.82 19.60 -8.12
CA THR A 431 -3.25 18.29 -8.63
C THR A 431 -4.40 18.39 -9.64
N ALA A 432 -5.03 19.56 -9.78
CA ALA A 432 -6.03 19.82 -10.83
C ALA A 432 -5.42 19.87 -12.23
N ALA A 433 -4.09 20.00 -12.35
CA ALA A 433 -3.39 19.91 -13.63
C ALA A 433 -3.56 18.55 -14.31
N GLY A 434 -3.78 17.47 -13.55
CA GLY A 434 -4.16 16.16 -14.08
C GLY A 434 -3.87 14.97 -13.17
N PRO A 435 -4.18 13.73 -13.63
CA PRO A 435 -4.07 12.51 -12.83
C PRO A 435 -2.64 12.10 -12.47
N ASP A 436 -1.63 12.57 -13.22
CA ASP A 436 -0.22 12.23 -12.99
C ASP A 436 0.45 13.17 -11.97
N ILE A 437 -0.31 14.14 -11.45
CA ILE A 437 0.20 15.22 -10.59
C ILE A 437 -0.21 14.98 -9.14
N PHE A 438 0.82 14.89 -8.29
CA PHE A 438 0.73 14.71 -6.85
C PHE A 438 1.39 15.89 -6.14
N GLN A 439 1.08 16.06 -4.86
CA GLN A 439 1.66 17.11 -4.03
C GLN A 439 2.11 16.54 -2.69
N ALA A 440 3.37 16.68 -2.33
CA ALA A 440 3.93 16.18 -1.07
C ALA A 440 4.52 17.31 -0.22
N PHE A 441 3.65 18.21 0.24
CA PHE A 441 4.01 19.37 1.06
C PHE A 441 3.00 19.58 2.20
N LEU A 442 3.45 20.19 3.28
CA LEU A 442 2.62 20.65 4.40
C LEU A 442 1.65 21.77 3.94
N THR A 443 0.44 21.40 3.54
CA THR A 443 -0.55 22.35 3.03
C THR A 443 -1.18 23.19 4.15
N PRO A 444 -1.69 24.40 3.83
CA PRO A 444 -2.47 25.21 4.77
C PRO A 444 -3.60 24.42 5.47
N ARG A 445 -4.32 23.58 4.71
CA ARG A 445 -5.44 22.79 5.23
C ARG A 445 -4.99 21.80 6.30
N LEU A 446 -3.92 21.04 6.03
CA LEU A 446 -3.37 20.10 7.01
C LEU A 446 -2.94 20.81 8.30
N GLN A 447 -2.26 21.96 8.17
CA GLN A 447 -1.82 22.75 9.31
C GLN A 447 -3.00 23.18 10.19
N VAL A 448 -4.02 23.76 9.57
CA VAL A 448 -5.17 24.27 10.33
C VAL A 448 -6.02 23.13 10.89
N GLN A 449 -6.22 22.05 10.14
CA GLN A 449 -6.92 20.86 10.64
C GLN A 449 -6.28 20.29 11.89
N ALA A 450 -4.94 20.15 11.90
CA ALA A 450 -4.23 19.62 13.05
C ALA A 450 -4.32 20.57 14.26
N LEU A 451 -4.16 21.87 14.04
CA LEU A 451 -4.32 22.88 15.11
C LEU A 451 -5.71 22.80 15.74
N LEU A 452 -6.75 22.85 14.90
CA LEU A 452 -8.13 22.84 15.35
C LEU A 452 -8.52 21.52 16.02
N HIS A 453 -8.05 20.38 15.49
CA HIS A 453 -8.27 19.09 16.12
C HIS A 453 -7.74 19.08 17.57
N TYR A 454 -6.54 19.62 17.78
CA TYR A 454 -5.94 19.72 19.10
C TYR A 454 -6.65 20.76 19.99
N THR A 455 -6.95 21.96 19.47
CA THR A 455 -7.50 23.04 20.31
C THR A 455 -9.00 22.89 20.57
N LEU A 456 -9.83 22.52 19.58
CA LEU A 456 -11.26 22.24 19.78
C LEU A 456 -11.46 20.90 20.49
N GLY A 457 -10.78 19.85 20.03
CA GLY A 457 -11.03 18.48 20.45
C GLY A 457 -10.39 18.17 21.80
N GLU A 458 -9.11 18.45 21.96
CA GLU A 458 -8.38 18.10 23.19
C GLU A 458 -8.48 19.22 24.23
N GLN A 459 -8.21 20.48 23.85
CA GLN A 459 -8.19 21.61 24.80
C GLN A 459 -9.57 22.22 25.07
N GLY A 460 -10.60 21.89 24.27
CA GLY A 460 -11.95 22.42 24.46
C GLY A 460 -12.12 23.91 24.17
N LEU A 461 -11.25 24.51 23.34
CA LEU A 461 -11.36 25.90 22.92
C LEU A 461 -12.35 25.98 21.76
N HIS A 462 -13.44 26.75 21.89
CA HIS A 462 -14.53 26.81 20.92
C HIS A 462 -14.65 28.15 20.20
N ARG A 463 -14.14 29.24 20.79
CA ARG A 463 -14.26 30.61 20.25
C ARG A 463 -12.91 31.15 19.83
N TYR A 464 -12.77 31.60 18.59
CA TYR A 464 -11.50 31.98 17.98
C TYR A 464 -11.55 33.40 17.43
N ALA A 465 -10.41 34.06 17.45
CA ALA A 465 -10.16 35.29 16.70
C ALA A 465 -9.02 35.07 15.69
N MET A 466 -8.97 35.88 14.65
CA MET A 466 -7.89 35.87 13.66
C MET A 466 -7.25 37.24 13.50
N LEU A 467 -5.93 37.26 13.34
CA LEU A 467 -5.16 38.43 12.95
C LEU A 467 -4.17 38.04 11.85
N THR A 468 -4.44 38.44 10.61
CA THR A 468 -3.73 37.92 9.43
C THR A 468 -3.06 39.03 8.60
N PRO A 469 -1.93 38.75 7.93
CA PRO A 469 -1.31 39.73 7.04
C PRO A 469 -2.14 39.91 5.77
N ASP A 470 -2.33 41.14 5.32
CA ASP A 470 -2.94 41.49 4.03
C ASP A 470 -1.99 41.12 2.89
N SER A 471 -2.02 39.84 2.54
CA SER A 471 -1.18 39.21 1.53
C SER A 471 -1.88 38.00 0.94
N ALA A 472 -1.41 37.51 -0.20
CA ALA A 472 -1.94 36.28 -0.80
C ALA A 472 -1.84 35.07 0.15
N TYR A 473 -0.76 34.98 0.94
CA TYR A 473 -0.58 33.94 1.94
C TYR A 473 -1.59 34.08 3.10
N GLY A 474 -1.69 35.28 3.69
CA GLY A 474 -2.59 35.54 4.81
C GLY A 474 -4.06 35.32 4.45
N HIS A 475 -4.51 35.79 3.28
CA HIS A 475 -5.87 35.53 2.79
C HIS A 475 -6.15 34.04 2.58
N ALA A 476 -5.19 33.28 2.05
CA ALA A 476 -5.34 31.84 1.87
C ALA A 476 -5.45 31.11 3.22
N MET A 477 -4.62 31.47 4.21
CA MET A 477 -4.68 30.90 5.55
C MET A 477 -5.96 31.28 6.28
N ALA A 478 -6.40 32.54 6.20
CA ALA A 478 -7.64 33.02 6.81
C ALA A 478 -8.86 32.24 6.29
N LYS A 479 -8.96 32.10 4.96
CA LYS A 479 -10.04 31.34 4.32
C LYS A 479 -10.06 29.88 4.77
N VAL A 480 -8.89 29.22 4.73
CA VAL A 480 -8.79 27.82 5.14
C VAL A 480 -9.14 27.66 6.62
N PHE A 481 -8.75 28.61 7.46
CA PHE A 481 -9.05 28.57 8.88
C PHE A 481 -10.54 28.74 9.16
N GLU A 482 -11.21 29.70 8.52
CA GLU A 482 -12.65 29.87 8.64
C GLU A 482 -13.42 28.62 8.17
N ASP A 483 -13.06 28.08 6.99
CA ASP A 483 -13.71 26.90 6.41
C ASP A 483 -13.59 25.67 7.35
N GLU A 484 -12.38 25.41 7.87
CA GLU A 484 -12.11 24.27 8.77
C GLU A 484 -12.68 24.47 10.18
N LEU A 485 -12.68 25.70 10.70
CA LEU A 485 -13.24 26.02 12.00
C LEU A 485 -14.74 25.73 12.03
N VAL A 486 -15.47 26.16 10.99
CA VAL A 486 -16.91 25.87 10.85
C VAL A 486 -17.14 24.38 10.70
N ALA A 487 -16.33 23.69 9.87
CA ALA A 487 -16.47 22.26 9.66
C ALA A 487 -16.25 21.43 10.94
N GLN A 488 -15.43 21.91 11.87
CA GLN A 488 -15.14 21.27 13.16
C GLN A 488 -16.01 21.82 14.32
N GLY A 489 -16.99 22.68 14.04
CA GLY A 489 -17.95 23.18 15.04
C GLY A 489 -17.44 24.29 15.95
N GLY A 490 -16.32 24.94 15.60
CA GLY A 490 -15.84 26.14 16.28
C GLY A 490 -16.53 27.42 15.79
N THR A 491 -16.31 28.53 16.49
CA THR A 491 -16.90 29.84 16.16
C THR A 491 -15.82 30.90 16.00
N LEU A 492 -15.87 31.64 14.89
CA LEU A 492 -15.04 32.83 14.67
C LEU A 492 -15.73 34.06 15.27
N ALA A 493 -15.19 34.59 16.37
CA ALA A 493 -15.74 35.75 17.06
C ALA A 493 -15.40 37.07 16.34
N THR A 494 -14.18 37.18 15.81
CA THR A 494 -13.73 38.38 15.10
C THR A 494 -12.53 38.06 14.21
N GLN A 495 -12.30 38.90 13.21
CA GLN A 495 -11.11 38.86 12.37
C GLN A 495 -10.59 40.27 12.09
N ALA A 496 -9.27 40.39 12.01
CA ALA A 496 -8.58 41.62 11.66
C ALA A 496 -7.42 41.32 10.70
N THR A 497 -7.01 42.34 9.95
CA THR A 497 -5.87 42.28 9.04
C THR A 497 -4.86 43.38 9.35
N TYR A 498 -3.60 43.18 8.91
CA TYR A 498 -2.54 44.17 8.98
C TYR A 498 -1.71 44.20 7.69
N PRO A 499 -1.12 45.34 7.28
CA PRO A 499 -0.23 45.38 6.13
C PRO A 499 0.98 44.46 6.31
N ALA A 500 1.33 43.65 5.31
CA ALA A 500 2.37 42.62 5.44
C ALA A 500 3.78 43.16 5.77
N ASP A 501 4.04 44.44 5.51
CA ASP A 501 5.31 45.13 5.78
C ASP A 501 5.28 46.00 7.05
N THR A 502 4.18 45.96 7.81
CA THR A 502 4.07 46.77 9.04
C THR A 502 4.97 46.25 10.16
N GLN A 503 5.46 47.17 10.99
CA GLN A 503 6.10 46.87 12.29
C GLN A 503 5.25 47.33 13.47
N ASP A 504 4.16 48.05 13.21
CA ASP A 504 3.21 48.52 14.20
C ASP A 504 1.87 47.81 14.00
N PHE A 505 1.51 46.97 14.97
CA PHE A 505 0.29 46.18 14.99
C PHE A 505 -0.80 46.79 15.88
N SER A 506 -0.53 47.94 16.52
CA SER A 506 -1.44 48.55 17.50
C SER A 506 -2.83 48.85 16.92
N GLN A 507 -2.89 49.35 15.68
CA GLN A 507 -4.15 49.59 14.98
C GLN A 507 -4.89 48.29 14.67
N ALA A 508 -4.16 47.24 14.29
CA ALA A 508 -4.74 45.95 13.91
C ALA A 508 -5.30 45.17 15.11
N LEU A 509 -4.85 45.49 16.33
CA LEU A 509 -5.43 44.95 17.57
C LEU A 509 -6.79 45.58 17.92
N GLY A 510 -7.11 46.77 17.39
CA GLY A 510 -8.35 47.50 17.71
C GLY A 510 -9.64 46.67 17.60
N PRO A 511 -9.91 46.00 16.45
CA PRO A 511 -11.07 45.12 16.31
C PRO A 511 -11.11 43.97 17.31
N LEU A 512 -9.94 43.44 17.73
CA LEU A 512 -9.85 42.39 18.75
C LEU A 512 -10.23 42.93 20.13
N LEU A 513 -9.77 44.14 20.49
CA LEU A 513 -10.17 44.82 21.73
C LEU A 513 -11.68 45.07 21.77
N THR A 514 -12.26 45.55 20.68
CA THR A 514 -13.71 45.80 20.59
C THR A 514 -14.49 44.51 20.75
N ALA A 515 -14.10 43.42 20.06
CA ALA A 515 -14.75 42.13 20.20
C ALA A 515 -14.64 41.58 21.64
N TRP A 516 -13.48 41.74 22.28
CA TRP A 516 -13.24 41.27 23.65
C TRP A 516 -14.23 41.85 24.67
N GLN A 517 -14.66 43.11 24.49
CA GLN A 517 -15.62 43.78 25.38
C GLN A 517 -16.99 43.10 25.47
N SER A 518 -17.34 42.25 24.49
CA SER A 518 -18.58 41.46 24.52
C SER A 518 -18.50 40.22 25.44
N GLY A 519 -17.29 39.83 25.87
CA GLY A 519 -17.06 38.70 26.75
C GLY A 519 -17.35 39.03 28.22
N SER A 520 -17.44 37.99 29.04
CA SER A 520 -17.60 38.09 30.49
C SER A 520 -16.60 37.19 31.22
N GLU A 521 -16.42 37.41 32.52
CA GLU A 521 -15.56 36.57 33.35
C GLU A 521 -16.09 35.12 33.35
N GLY A 522 -15.22 34.16 33.01
CA GLY A 522 -15.59 32.74 32.81
C GLY A 522 -16.20 32.42 31.44
N ASN A 523 -16.53 33.41 30.61
CA ASN A 523 -16.98 33.22 29.22
C ASN A 523 -16.39 34.32 28.31
N PRO A 524 -15.09 34.23 27.97
CA PRO A 524 -14.42 35.23 27.14
C PRO A 524 -14.98 35.23 25.72
N ALA A 525 -14.93 36.37 25.03
CA ALA A 525 -15.42 36.52 23.65
C ALA A 525 -14.73 35.56 22.67
N PHE A 526 -13.44 35.31 22.89
CA PHE A 526 -12.65 34.30 22.22
C PHE A 526 -11.59 33.73 23.17
N GLU A 527 -11.15 32.51 22.90
CA GLU A 527 -10.24 31.72 23.73
C GLU A 527 -8.89 31.53 23.06
N ALA A 528 -8.84 31.65 21.72
CA ALA A 528 -7.63 31.54 20.93
C ALA A 528 -7.53 32.64 19.86
N LEU A 529 -6.29 33.00 19.50
CA LEU A 529 -5.96 33.98 18.46
C LEU A 529 -5.02 33.35 17.42
N PHE A 530 -5.49 33.22 16.18
CA PHE A 530 -4.70 32.68 15.08
C PHE A 530 -3.93 33.77 14.32
N ILE A 531 -2.62 33.57 14.15
CA ILE A 531 -1.67 34.49 13.52
C ILE A 531 -0.75 33.71 12.55
N PRO A 532 -1.11 33.60 11.26
CA PRO A 532 -0.30 32.90 10.28
C PRO A 532 0.82 33.80 9.74
N ASP A 533 1.96 33.85 10.43
CA ASP A 533 3.13 34.61 10.00
C ASP A 533 4.45 33.98 10.54
N GLU A 534 5.60 34.55 10.16
CA GLU A 534 6.90 34.12 10.64
C GLU A 534 7.09 34.39 12.15
N ALA A 535 7.93 33.59 12.78
CA ALA A 535 8.28 33.65 14.20
C ALA A 535 8.54 35.08 14.73
N GLY A 536 9.25 35.92 13.97
CA GLY A 536 9.55 37.30 14.37
C GLY A 536 8.30 38.19 14.45
N THR A 537 7.43 38.12 13.46
CA THR A 537 6.15 38.86 13.41
C THR A 537 5.22 38.36 14.51
N VAL A 538 5.08 37.04 14.65
CA VAL A 538 4.26 36.42 15.70
C VAL A 538 4.73 36.84 17.09
N ALA A 539 6.04 36.86 17.34
CA ALA A 539 6.63 37.34 18.59
C ALA A 539 6.32 38.83 18.85
N ALA A 540 6.43 39.68 17.82
CA ALA A 540 6.13 41.10 17.95
C ALA A 540 4.65 41.34 18.27
N ILE A 541 3.74 40.61 17.62
CA ILE A 541 2.30 40.67 17.91
C ILE A 541 2.03 40.14 19.32
N ALA A 542 2.58 38.98 19.70
CA ALA A 542 2.41 38.38 21.02
C ALA A 542 2.86 39.32 22.14
N ALA A 543 3.98 40.03 21.96
CA ALA A 543 4.46 41.03 22.91
C ALA A 543 3.52 42.24 23.07
N GLN A 544 2.75 42.59 22.04
CA GLN A 544 1.71 43.61 22.12
C GLN A 544 0.42 43.07 22.74
N VAL A 545 0.02 41.85 22.38
CA VAL A 545 -1.13 41.12 22.96
C VAL A 545 -0.96 40.94 24.47
N ALA A 546 0.26 40.68 24.94
CA ALA A 546 0.58 40.56 26.37
C ALA A 546 0.25 41.82 27.21
N LYS A 547 0.01 42.97 26.57
CA LYS A 547 -0.39 44.23 27.21
C LYS A 547 -1.89 44.51 27.12
N GLN A 548 -2.67 43.60 26.52
CA GLN A 548 -4.10 43.73 26.28
C GLN A 548 -4.91 42.94 27.32
N PRO A 549 -6.21 43.26 27.52
CA PRO A 549 -7.07 42.53 28.45
C PRO A 549 -7.32 41.05 28.08
N PHE A 550 -6.91 40.63 26.88
CA PHE A 550 -6.97 39.26 26.38
C PHE A 550 -5.59 38.59 26.30
N ALA A 551 -4.61 39.05 27.08
CA ALA A 551 -3.24 38.50 27.09
C ALA A 551 -3.17 36.98 27.38
N GLN A 552 -4.22 36.40 27.97
CA GLN A 552 -4.32 35.00 28.37
C GLN A 552 -4.87 34.06 27.28
N VAL A 553 -5.29 34.57 26.12
CA VAL A 553 -5.80 33.72 25.03
C VAL A 553 -4.67 32.86 24.44
N GLN A 554 -5.01 31.65 24.00
CA GLN A 554 -4.06 30.76 23.35
C GLN A 554 -3.70 31.32 21.96
N ILE A 555 -2.45 31.72 21.77
CA ILE A 555 -1.99 32.14 20.43
C ILE A 555 -1.64 30.90 19.60
N LEU A 556 -2.11 30.90 18.35
CA LEU A 556 -1.90 29.85 17.36
C LEU A 556 -1.15 30.42 16.16
N GLY A 557 -0.05 29.79 15.75
CA GLY A 557 0.73 30.17 14.57
C GLY A 557 0.63 29.11 13.46
N SER A 558 1.02 29.48 12.24
CA SER A 558 1.32 28.49 11.20
C SER A 558 2.70 27.86 11.45
N ASN A 559 3.12 26.91 10.61
CA ASN A 559 4.46 26.31 10.70
C ASN A 559 5.60 27.35 10.58
N LEU A 560 5.33 28.54 10.04
CA LEU A 560 6.30 29.65 9.97
C LEU A 560 6.60 30.28 11.34
N ALA A 561 5.76 30.04 12.35
CA ALA A 561 6.00 30.48 13.72
C ALA A 561 7.16 29.73 14.40
N GLN A 562 7.68 28.67 13.77
CA GLN A 562 8.84 27.95 14.29
C GLN A 562 10.08 28.87 14.33
N PRO A 563 10.70 29.06 15.51
CA PRO A 563 11.85 29.95 15.65
C PRO A 563 13.08 29.37 14.96
N LYS A 564 13.89 30.27 14.38
CA LYS A 564 15.24 29.92 13.91
C LYS A 564 16.16 29.86 15.13
N THR A 565 16.92 28.78 15.27
CA THR A 565 17.84 28.56 16.42
C THR A 565 18.74 29.77 16.68
N GLY A 566 18.81 30.23 17.93
CA GLY A 566 19.78 31.24 18.39
C GLY A 566 19.27 32.67 18.51
N GLN A 567 17.95 32.92 18.56
CA GLN A 567 17.35 34.25 18.71
C GLN A 567 16.63 34.41 20.07
N THR A 568 17.41 34.51 21.14
CA THR A 568 16.92 34.46 22.54
C THR A 568 15.78 35.43 22.89
N GLY A 569 15.70 36.59 22.24
CA GLY A 569 14.62 37.57 22.49
C GLY A 569 13.28 37.23 21.82
N VAL A 570 13.32 36.51 20.69
CA VAL A 570 12.13 36.03 19.97
C VAL A 570 11.54 34.83 20.72
N ASP A 571 12.39 33.95 21.23
CA ASP A 571 11.98 32.71 21.89
C ASP A 571 11.12 32.95 23.15
N GLN A 572 11.38 34.02 23.90
CA GLN A 572 10.59 34.35 25.11
C GLN A 572 9.17 34.83 24.76
N ALA A 573 9.02 35.65 23.72
CA ALA A 573 7.72 36.16 23.29
C ALA A 573 6.87 35.09 22.61
N LEU A 574 7.49 34.02 22.11
CA LEU A 574 6.79 32.87 21.53
C LEU A 574 6.42 31.78 22.56
N ASN A 575 6.75 31.97 23.83
CA ASN A 575 6.49 30.98 24.87
C ASN A 575 4.98 30.67 24.99
N GLY A 576 4.61 29.39 24.89
CA GLY A 576 3.23 28.92 24.95
C GLY A 576 2.45 29.03 23.63
N ILE A 577 3.01 29.61 22.57
CA ILE A 577 2.35 29.63 21.25
C ILE A 577 2.32 28.21 20.68
N LEU A 578 1.19 27.82 20.09
CA LEU A 578 1.03 26.53 19.42
C LEU A 578 1.18 26.68 17.92
N PHE A 579 1.91 25.78 17.27
CA PHE A 579 2.02 25.75 15.81
C PHE A 579 2.19 24.31 15.30
N PRO A 580 1.65 23.98 14.12
CA PRO A 580 1.76 22.66 13.54
C PRO A 580 3.07 22.51 12.75
N GLU A 581 3.67 21.32 12.79
CA GLU A 581 4.85 21.00 11.98
C GLU A 581 4.83 19.52 11.57
N ALA A 582 5.31 19.20 10.37
CA ALA A 582 5.38 17.85 9.85
C ALA A 582 6.68 17.11 10.21
N PHE A 583 7.70 17.83 10.69
CA PHE A 583 8.95 17.25 11.15
C PHE A 583 9.48 17.92 12.42
N PHE A 584 9.67 17.14 13.48
CA PHE A 584 10.23 17.61 14.75
C PHE A 584 11.51 16.86 15.12
N ALA A 585 12.61 17.59 15.27
CA ALA A 585 13.92 17.01 15.60
C ALA A 585 13.96 16.34 17.00
N GLY A 586 13.03 16.68 17.90
CA GLY A 586 12.91 16.06 19.20
C GLY A 586 11.98 14.84 19.25
N ASP A 587 11.47 14.35 18.12
CA ASP A 587 10.59 13.17 18.10
C ASP A 587 11.38 11.92 18.55
N PRO A 588 10.96 11.21 19.62
CA PRO A 588 11.64 10.01 20.11
C PRO A 588 11.56 8.80 19.16
N ASN A 589 10.79 8.86 18.07
CA ASN A 589 10.66 7.77 17.12
C ASN A 589 12.03 7.32 16.59
N PRO A 590 12.37 6.01 16.69
CA PRO A 590 13.68 5.51 16.25
C PRO A 590 14.01 5.78 14.78
N ALA A 591 13.01 5.79 13.89
CA ALA A 591 13.23 6.11 12.48
C ALA A 591 13.61 7.58 12.27
N VAL A 592 12.94 8.50 12.97
CA VAL A 592 13.27 9.94 12.95
C VAL A 592 14.68 10.16 13.51
N GLN A 593 15.01 9.53 14.64
CA GLN A 593 16.34 9.65 15.26
C GLN A 593 17.46 9.09 14.37
N ARG A 594 17.21 8.01 13.62
CA ARG A 594 18.16 7.51 12.60
C ARG A 594 18.43 8.54 11.51
N PHE A 595 17.38 9.13 10.94
CA PHE A 595 17.51 10.19 9.94
C PHE A 595 18.29 11.40 10.47
N ILE A 596 17.97 11.87 11.68
CA ILE A 596 18.67 13.00 12.31
C ILE A 596 20.14 12.69 12.53
N ALA A 597 20.46 11.50 13.05
CA ALA A 597 21.84 11.08 13.29
C ALA A 597 22.65 11.03 11.97
N ALA A 598 22.11 10.39 10.93
CA ALA A 598 22.74 10.30 9.62
C ALA A 598 22.93 11.68 8.98
N TYR A 599 21.92 12.55 9.09
CA TYR A 599 21.98 13.91 8.57
C TYR A 599 23.02 14.76 9.31
N ARG A 600 23.06 14.69 10.65
CA ARG A 600 24.08 15.37 11.47
C ARG A 600 25.49 14.88 11.14
N GLN A 601 25.67 13.57 10.99
CA GLN A 601 26.96 12.98 10.65
C GLN A 601 27.48 13.51 9.30
N ARG A 602 26.59 13.70 8.32
CA ARG A 602 26.94 14.15 6.98
C ARG A 602 27.12 15.67 6.87
N TYR A 603 26.25 16.44 7.50
CA TYR A 603 26.14 17.89 7.27
C TYR A 603 26.49 18.76 8.49
N GLY A 604 26.79 18.15 9.64
CA GLY A 604 27.23 18.86 10.86
C GLY A 604 26.14 19.67 11.57
N LYS A 605 24.86 19.53 11.17
CA LYS A 605 23.72 20.25 11.76
C LYS A 605 22.45 19.40 11.74
N ASN A 606 21.43 19.83 12.47
CA ASN A 606 20.11 19.20 12.42
C ASN A 606 19.45 19.38 11.05
N PRO A 607 18.68 18.39 10.56
CA PRO A 607 17.75 18.61 9.46
C PRO A 607 16.61 19.53 9.94
N ASP A 608 16.08 20.30 9.00
CA ASP A 608 14.83 21.04 9.14
C ASP A 608 13.74 20.39 8.28
N TYR A 609 12.52 20.95 8.30
CA TYR A 609 11.39 20.41 7.53
C TYR A 609 11.69 20.27 6.02
N LEU A 610 12.40 21.20 5.39
CA LEU A 610 12.69 21.11 3.95
C LEU A 610 13.66 19.96 3.64
N ALA A 611 14.66 19.75 4.51
CA ALA A 611 15.51 18.57 4.41
C ALA A 611 14.74 17.27 4.67
N ALA A 612 13.86 17.25 5.67
CA ALA A 612 13.02 16.09 5.96
C ALA A 612 12.05 15.78 4.81
N GLN A 613 11.50 16.80 4.15
CA GLN A 613 10.67 16.65 2.96
C GLN A 613 11.45 16.04 1.80
N GLY A 614 12.65 16.56 1.49
CA GLY A 614 13.50 16.01 0.44
C GLY A 614 13.85 14.54 0.70
N TYR A 615 14.17 14.20 1.94
CA TYR A 615 14.43 12.82 2.37
C TYR A 615 13.19 11.92 2.20
N MET A 616 12.04 12.39 2.68
CA MET A 616 10.76 11.68 2.63
C MET A 616 10.37 11.30 1.19
N VAL A 617 10.39 12.25 0.25
CA VAL A 617 9.93 11.96 -1.12
C VAL A 617 10.83 11.00 -1.88
N VAL A 618 12.14 11.03 -1.62
CA VAL A 618 13.08 10.05 -2.23
C VAL A 618 12.88 8.67 -1.62
N ARG A 619 12.74 8.57 -0.29
CA ARG A 619 12.45 7.31 0.40
C ARG A 619 11.11 6.70 -0.05
N LEU A 620 10.07 7.51 -0.18
CA LEU A 620 8.78 7.13 -0.75
C LEU A 620 8.93 6.61 -2.18
N MET A 621 9.64 7.34 -3.04
CA MET A 621 9.84 6.91 -4.42
C MET A 621 10.63 5.60 -4.48
N ALA A 622 11.64 5.46 -3.64
CA ALA A 622 12.44 4.24 -3.56
C ALA A 622 11.57 3.05 -3.15
N HIS A 623 10.63 3.25 -2.22
CA HIS A 623 9.69 2.22 -1.79
C HIS A 623 8.71 1.83 -2.91
N VAL A 624 8.11 2.80 -3.60
CA VAL A 624 7.17 2.55 -4.71
C VAL A 624 7.85 1.84 -5.88
N LEU A 625 9.12 2.17 -6.12
CA LEU A 625 9.96 1.57 -7.15
C LEU A 625 10.65 0.28 -6.65
N ALA A 626 10.46 -0.11 -5.39
CA ALA A 626 10.97 -1.36 -4.86
C ALA A 626 10.05 -2.51 -5.30
N GLY A 627 10.61 -3.53 -5.95
CA GLY A 627 9.84 -4.72 -6.32
C GLY A 627 10.45 -5.50 -7.48
N GLN A 628 9.93 -6.71 -7.71
CA GLN A 628 10.40 -7.59 -8.79
C GLN A 628 10.08 -7.01 -10.19
N THR A 629 9.03 -6.19 -10.28
CA THR A 629 8.67 -5.41 -11.48
C THR A 629 8.32 -3.99 -11.05
N PRO A 630 9.29 -3.06 -11.03
CA PRO A 630 8.98 -1.67 -10.71
C PRO A 630 8.06 -1.07 -11.78
N PRO A 631 7.08 -0.24 -11.37
CA PRO A 631 6.05 0.31 -12.23
C PRO A 631 6.61 1.18 -13.37
N THR A 632 5.91 1.18 -14.50
CA THR A 632 6.13 2.14 -15.59
C THR A 632 5.60 3.53 -15.21
N ARG A 633 5.95 4.57 -15.99
CA ARG A 633 5.41 5.94 -15.81
C ARG A 633 3.88 5.96 -15.72
N ALA A 634 3.21 5.18 -16.57
CA ALA A 634 1.75 5.10 -16.62
C ALA A 634 1.12 4.37 -15.42
N GLU A 635 1.85 3.44 -14.79
CA GLU A 635 1.37 2.69 -13.62
C GLU A 635 1.65 3.40 -12.29
N LEU A 636 2.61 4.33 -12.28
CA LEU A 636 3.09 5.00 -11.08
C LEU A 636 2.01 5.78 -10.33
N PRO A 637 1.13 6.57 -10.99
CA PRO A 637 0.04 7.28 -10.30
C PRO A 637 -0.86 6.33 -9.51
N GLN A 638 -1.20 5.18 -10.10
CA GLN A 638 -2.03 4.17 -9.44
C GLN A 638 -1.33 3.53 -8.26
N LYS A 639 0.01 3.37 -8.30
CA LYS A 639 0.79 2.89 -7.16
C LYS A 639 0.86 3.92 -6.05
N LEU A 640 1.06 5.19 -6.39
CA LEU A 640 1.13 6.30 -5.44
C LEU A 640 -0.20 6.49 -4.71
N ILE A 641 -1.34 6.46 -5.40
CA ILE A 641 -2.65 6.66 -4.74
C ILE A 641 -3.03 5.54 -3.78
N THR A 642 -2.53 4.32 -4.00
CA THR A 642 -2.73 3.17 -3.10
C THR A 642 -1.64 3.03 -2.05
N LEU A 643 -0.68 3.95 -2.02
CA LEU A 643 0.44 3.89 -1.09
C LEU A 643 -0.03 4.34 0.28
N HIS A 644 0.08 3.44 1.25
CA HIS A 644 -0.12 3.71 2.67
C HIS A 644 1.14 3.29 3.40
N GLU A 645 1.55 4.08 4.40
CA GLU A 645 2.64 3.76 5.33
C GLU A 645 3.96 3.29 4.68
N VAL A 646 4.95 4.17 4.60
CA VAL A 646 6.28 3.79 4.10
C VAL A 646 7.20 3.43 5.29
N PRO A 647 7.89 2.28 5.25
CA PRO A 647 8.85 1.90 6.29
C PRO A 647 9.88 3.00 6.59
N ASP A 648 10.06 3.27 7.89
CA ASP A 648 10.88 4.34 8.47
C ASP A 648 10.49 5.78 8.08
N LEU A 649 9.30 6.02 7.54
CA LEU A 649 8.74 7.37 7.34
C LEU A 649 7.47 7.57 8.18
N PRO A 650 7.57 7.63 9.52
CA PRO A 650 6.39 7.65 10.39
C PRO A 650 5.48 8.88 10.21
N TRP A 651 6.03 9.97 9.64
CA TRP A 651 5.31 11.21 9.37
C TRP A 651 4.56 11.21 8.02
N PHE A 652 4.71 10.20 7.17
CA PHE A 652 3.94 10.05 5.92
C PHE A 652 2.85 8.98 6.08
N LYS A 653 1.60 9.30 5.73
CA LYS A 653 0.44 8.41 5.89
C LYS A 653 -0.13 7.88 4.58
N GLY A 654 0.18 8.52 3.46
CA GLY A 654 -0.31 8.14 2.14
C GLY A 654 -0.61 9.38 1.31
N PHE A 655 -1.37 9.20 0.23
CA PHE A 655 -1.98 10.29 -0.52
C PHE A 655 -3.50 10.24 -0.39
N SER A 656 -4.12 11.41 -0.23
CA SER A 656 -5.57 11.56 -0.26
C SER A 656 -6.12 11.29 -1.67
N ALA A 657 -7.44 11.20 -1.82
CA ALA A 657 -8.11 11.06 -3.11
C ALA A 657 -7.76 12.20 -4.10
N GLU A 658 -7.43 13.38 -3.58
CA GLU A 658 -7.00 14.57 -4.31
C GLU A 658 -5.50 14.55 -4.67
N ARG A 659 -4.80 13.44 -4.38
CA ARG A 659 -3.35 13.23 -4.63
C ARG A 659 -2.45 14.14 -3.81
N GLN A 660 -2.91 14.58 -2.64
CA GLN A 660 -2.12 15.36 -1.68
C GLN A 660 -1.59 14.44 -0.57
N ALA A 661 -0.33 14.59 -0.19
CA ALA A 661 0.26 13.77 0.85
C ALA A 661 -0.43 14.03 2.19
N GLU A 662 -0.85 12.96 2.84
CA GLU A 662 -1.34 12.99 4.21
C GLU A 662 -0.13 12.83 5.14
N LEU A 663 0.06 13.80 6.02
CA LEU A 663 1.20 13.86 6.93
C LEU A 663 0.70 13.79 8.37
N ALA A 664 1.41 13.04 9.23
CA ALA A 664 1.21 13.18 10.67
C ALA A 664 1.92 14.45 11.14
N LEU A 665 1.15 15.40 11.66
CA LEU A 665 1.65 16.66 12.17
C LEU A 665 1.81 16.59 13.69
N TYR A 666 2.86 17.24 14.19
CA TYR A 666 3.03 17.55 15.59
C TYR A 666 2.40 18.92 15.85
N ILE A 667 1.71 19.06 16.97
CA ILE A 667 1.46 20.38 17.55
C ILE A 667 2.63 20.68 18.47
N LEU A 668 3.39 21.70 18.11
CA LEU A 668 4.57 22.12 18.83
C LEU A 668 4.26 23.39 19.62
N THR A 669 5.02 23.57 20.70
CA THR A 669 5.03 24.79 21.49
C THR A 669 6.45 25.16 21.89
N ILE A 670 6.65 26.41 22.27
CA ILE A 670 7.92 26.88 22.82
C ILE A 670 7.77 27.00 24.33
N LYS A 671 8.67 26.33 25.06
CA LYS A 671 8.75 26.41 26.52
C LYS A 671 10.20 26.59 26.92
N ASP A 672 10.48 27.59 27.74
CA ASP A 672 11.83 27.89 28.22
C ASP A 672 12.85 28.05 27.06
N GLY A 673 12.38 28.63 25.95
CA GLY A 673 13.16 28.82 24.72
C GLY A 673 13.45 27.55 23.91
N GLN A 674 12.81 26.43 24.24
CA GLN A 674 12.94 25.17 23.50
C GLN A 674 11.63 24.78 22.83
N VAL A 675 11.72 24.36 21.57
CA VAL A 675 10.60 23.75 20.85
C VAL A 675 10.38 22.34 21.37
N GLN A 676 9.15 22.04 21.78
CA GLN A 676 8.73 20.73 22.27
C GLN A 676 7.32 20.41 21.78
N MET A 677 6.93 19.13 21.83
CA MET A 677 5.54 18.75 21.56
C MET A 677 4.61 19.36 22.63
N ALA A 678 3.47 19.88 22.20
CA ALA A 678 2.43 20.33 23.10
C ALA A 678 1.89 19.13 23.87
N ALA A 679 1.79 19.25 25.20
CA ALA A 679 1.24 18.18 26.03
C ALA A 679 -0.27 18.08 25.79
N PRO A 680 -0.87 16.88 25.74
CA PRO A 680 -2.32 16.77 25.84
C PRO A 680 -2.76 17.43 27.15
N PRO A 681 -3.93 18.10 27.18
CA PRO A 681 -4.38 18.82 28.37
C PRO A 681 -4.43 17.89 29.58
N ALA A 682 -4.00 18.40 30.74
CA ALA A 682 -4.09 17.65 31.99
C ALA A 682 -5.57 17.28 32.21
N ALA A 683 -5.84 15.98 32.41
CA ALA A 683 -7.18 15.54 32.74
C ALA A 683 -7.67 16.34 33.95
N VAL A 684 -8.74 17.11 33.77
CA VAL A 684 -9.45 17.75 34.87
C VAL A 684 -9.90 16.61 35.77
N GLN A 685 -9.26 16.46 36.94
CA GLN A 685 -9.73 15.51 37.93
C GLN A 685 -11.16 15.94 38.30
N PRO A 686 -12.13 15.00 38.27
CA PRO A 686 -13.54 15.30 38.45
C PRO A 686 -13.86 15.94 39.79
#